data_AF-A0A816QU75-F1
#
_entry.id   AF-A0A816QU75-F1
#
_cell.length_a   1.000
_cell.length_b   1.000
_cell.length_c   1.000
_cell.angle_alpha   90.00
_cell.angle_beta   90.00
_cell.angle_gamma   90.00
#
_symmetry.space_group_name_H-M   'P 1'
#
loop_
_entity.id
_entity.type
_entity.pdbx_description
1 polymer ?
#
loop_
_entity_poly.entity_id
_entity_poly.type
_entity_poly.pdbx_seq_one_letter_code
_entity_poly.pdbx_strand_id
1 'polypeptide(L)'
;YEQYQSDQITYLRNFILNKASESSTSDTNVSIWRELLQIKRSFDEICTVTKRVIISDPTNVHRQQIDIDLVHEVVTKIRDHIKKINNELDKFKLAVSKYYRGTMYAYTILISTKFYYDEQFHFFDDILQKLRLEVPGWRTYFITMVTQDQNNDARFAEIFVKAFVDLVTVDFIQKGEAEIQTQIAGQDKFYNRKTMLQAADMEASTKTPEEICEYFKNPEKIINDTFKKNWDVTNRAIKNIIATLNANYRSTIIQFLQHFEEMKPVLYTYKANETTFITKFVTTSTASDDLNILYKGKCVSSLLRAYFCQQNPLPSKIQLSNVTYQVSDEGMKMLREFPHSQENTSKILLRMTATFDAMSILNLADFAEQCVKRKDSALEAFKNNAETIHTKLQQCADDMKRKFEGKQCKETCPSCHRICDVDHTTFTSLVGTPGNLHDCQLGHWYRALSGMVWDYIDATTGLYEASVLRCEEVSDSHIIMTEDGLKTWAAIKADIKHKMWEWNRTAVHRQTGGQTNYISLWSRAGKVWCENLKNYRPESKFEKIHFVTANTTLSTRSNHYICLLDGSGSMKGSRWTFLMKAVRELVNIRKSKGPDDAASFVIFSDDAQTHGFEFKAIRSLTDIDLKRLEGLMPGSGTNFDVAFKKSHDLLTIARTNARVCNMRHVIIFLTDGEPSSPQEPWKFLEPLRTMIKAFWILPCETNTLDKLKKIEEHMRGEMKKSLNADQLVAAFNEIASTT
;
A
#
# COMPACT_ATOMS: atom_id res chain seq x y z
N TYR A 1 -18.45 -23.87 27.74
CA TYR A 1 -18.29 -22.98 28.91
C TYR A 1 -18.52 -21.52 28.54
N GLU A 2 -17.88 -20.98 27.50
CA GLU A 2 -18.24 -19.66 26.91
C GLU A 2 -19.73 -19.58 26.53
N GLN A 3 -20.30 -20.68 26.05
CA GLN A 3 -21.73 -20.78 25.75
C GLN A 3 -22.62 -20.66 27.00
N TYR A 4 -22.20 -21.20 28.15
CA TYR A 4 -22.94 -21.08 29.41
C TYR A 4 -22.88 -19.66 30.00
N GLN A 5 -21.75 -18.95 29.82
CA GLN A 5 -21.65 -17.52 30.15
C GLN A 5 -22.48 -16.65 29.21
N SER A 6 -22.48 -16.96 27.91
CA SER A 6 -23.35 -16.33 26.93
C SER A 6 -24.83 -16.53 27.27
N ASP A 7 -25.22 -17.72 27.71
CA ASP A 7 -26.61 -18.07 28.05
C ASP A 7 -27.07 -17.39 29.36
N GLN A 8 -26.20 -17.28 30.36
CA GLN A 8 -26.50 -16.55 31.62
C GLN A 8 -26.59 -15.03 31.39
N ILE A 9 -25.71 -14.47 30.55
CA ILE A 9 -25.77 -13.04 30.16
C ILE A 9 -27.00 -12.76 29.30
N THR A 10 -27.35 -13.68 28.40
CA THR A 10 -28.55 -13.58 27.55
C THR A 10 -29.83 -13.74 28.38
N TYR A 11 -29.84 -14.64 29.37
CA TYR A 11 -30.94 -14.79 30.32
C TYR A 11 -31.15 -13.52 31.16
N LEU A 12 -30.07 -12.95 31.72
CA LEU A 12 -30.15 -11.69 32.46
C LEU A 12 -30.63 -10.56 31.56
N ARG A 13 -30.10 -10.45 30.33
CA ARG A 13 -30.51 -9.45 29.34
C ARG A 13 -31.99 -9.56 28.98
N ASN A 14 -32.50 -10.77 28.76
CA ASN A 14 -33.89 -11.00 28.38
C ASN A 14 -34.85 -10.81 29.56
N PHE A 15 -34.45 -11.19 30.76
CA PHE A 15 -35.19 -10.90 32.00
C PHE A 15 -35.34 -9.39 32.23
N ILE A 16 -34.26 -8.64 31.98
CA ILE A 16 -34.19 -7.18 32.07
C ILE A 16 -35.07 -6.52 30.99
N LEU A 17 -35.04 -7.02 29.75
CA LEU A 17 -35.87 -6.49 28.65
C LEU A 17 -37.37 -6.77 28.85
N ASN A 18 -37.73 -7.95 29.35
CA ASN A 18 -39.13 -8.28 29.69
C ASN A 18 -39.65 -7.45 30.86
N LYS A 19 -38.81 -7.12 31.85
CA LYS A 19 -39.21 -6.22 32.95
C LYS A 19 -39.31 -4.76 32.51
N ALA A 20 -38.55 -4.34 31.51
CA ALA A 20 -38.61 -3.00 30.91
C ALA A 20 -39.88 -2.78 30.07
N SER A 21 -40.38 -3.82 29.38
CA SER A 21 -41.61 -3.74 28.59
C SER A 21 -42.88 -3.81 29.45
N GLU A 22 -42.81 -4.37 30.65
CA GLU A 22 -43.90 -4.42 31.63
C GLU A 22 -44.13 -3.09 32.37
N SER A 23 -43.14 -2.17 32.40
CA SER A 23 -43.24 -0.91 33.14
C SER A 23 -43.70 0.25 32.25
N SER A 24 -45.00 0.49 32.20
CA SER A 24 -45.53 1.73 31.62
C SER A 24 -45.35 2.91 32.58
N THR A 25 -44.74 3.97 32.05
CA THR A 25 -44.79 5.36 32.53
C THR A 25 -44.23 5.70 33.92
N SER A 26 -42.98 6.18 33.97
CA SER A 26 -42.56 7.39 34.72
C SER A 26 -41.06 7.66 34.53
N ASP A 27 -40.67 8.95 34.51
CA ASP A 27 -39.28 9.44 34.39
C ASP A 27 -38.32 8.86 35.44
N THR A 28 -38.85 8.31 36.53
CA THR A 28 -38.14 7.56 37.56
C THR A 28 -37.39 6.32 37.02
N ASN A 29 -37.86 5.70 35.93
CA ASN A 29 -37.22 4.51 35.37
C ASN A 29 -35.90 4.84 34.65
N VAL A 30 -35.77 6.00 33.99
CA VAL A 30 -34.50 6.40 33.33
C VAL A 30 -33.38 6.62 34.36
N SER A 31 -33.72 7.08 35.57
CA SER A 31 -32.79 7.19 36.70
C SER A 31 -32.29 5.82 37.17
N ILE A 32 -33.20 4.87 37.35
CA ILE A 32 -32.88 3.50 37.80
C ILE A 32 -32.00 2.77 36.77
N TRP A 33 -32.22 2.98 35.47
CA TRP A 33 -31.39 2.41 34.41
C TRP A 33 -29.98 3.01 34.36
N ARG A 34 -29.86 4.31 34.61
CA ARG A 34 -28.57 5.01 34.69
C ARG A 34 -27.77 4.52 35.90
N GLU A 35 -28.45 4.28 37.04
CA GLU A 35 -27.88 3.69 38.25
C GLU A 35 -27.46 2.22 38.04
N LEU A 36 -28.27 1.39 37.36
CA LEU A 36 -27.91 -0.01 37.04
C LEU A 36 -26.69 -0.12 36.12
N LEU A 37 -26.53 0.80 35.15
CA LEU A 37 -25.33 0.90 34.31
C LEU A 37 -24.10 1.36 35.11
N GLN A 38 -24.28 2.22 36.11
CA GLN A 38 -23.22 2.68 37.02
C GLN A 38 -22.77 1.58 38.00
N ILE A 39 -23.72 0.74 38.42
CA ILE A 39 -23.49 -0.49 39.18
C ILE A 39 -22.70 -1.52 38.35
N LYS A 40 -23.09 -1.76 37.10
CA LYS A 40 -22.35 -2.64 36.19
C LYS A 40 -20.92 -2.14 35.98
N ARG A 41 -20.72 -0.84 35.75
CA ARG A 41 -19.40 -0.24 35.59
C ARG A 41 -18.54 -0.38 36.85
N SER A 42 -19.14 -0.16 38.02
CA SER A 42 -18.48 -0.37 39.32
C SER A 42 -18.08 -1.84 39.51
N PHE A 43 -18.93 -2.77 39.09
CA PHE A 43 -18.67 -4.21 39.15
C PHE A 43 -17.56 -4.64 38.19
N ASP A 44 -17.58 -4.13 36.96
CA ASP A 44 -16.54 -4.36 35.95
C ASP A 44 -15.18 -3.80 36.43
N GLU A 45 -15.16 -2.60 37.03
CA GLU A 45 -13.96 -2.00 37.61
C GLU A 45 -13.43 -2.81 38.80
N ILE A 46 -14.29 -3.30 39.70
CA ILE A 46 -13.89 -4.20 40.80
C ILE A 46 -13.34 -5.51 40.24
N CYS A 47 -13.93 -6.09 39.19
CA CYS A 47 -13.42 -7.29 38.53
C CYS A 47 -12.06 -7.05 37.88
N THR A 48 -11.86 -5.91 37.20
CA THR A 48 -10.58 -5.53 36.59
C THR A 48 -9.50 -5.26 37.62
N VAL A 49 -9.83 -4.59 38.73
CA VAL A 49 -8.89 -4.32 39.83
C VAL A 49 -8.50 -5.60 40.53
N THR A 50 -9.47 -6.47 40.85
CA THR A 50 -9.23 -7.78 41.46
C THR A 50 -8.33 -8.63 40.54
N LYS A 51 -8.63 -8.73 39.24
CA LYS A 51 -7.78 -9.44 38.26
C LYS A 51 -6.37 -8.84 38.19
N ARG A 52 -6.24 -7.51 38.19
CA ARG A 52 -4.93 -6.85 38.08
C ARG A 52 -4.06 -7.17 39.28
N VAL A 53 -4.55 -6.96 40.50
CA VAL A 53 -3.82 -7.24 41.74
C VAL A 53 -3.38 -8.71 41.80
N ILE A 54 -4.25 -9.62 41.39
CA ILE A 54 -3.99 -11.06 41.39
C ILE A 54 -2.96 -11.49 40.34
N ILE A 55 -2.97 -10.87 39.16
CA ILE A 55 -2.10 -11.26 38.03
C ILE A 55 -0.74 -10.55 38.09
N SER A 56 -0.65 -9.36 38.69
CA SER A 56 0.56 -8.51 38.62
C SER A 56 1.57 -8.70 39.75
N ASP A 57 1.42 -9.67 40.65
CA ASP A 57 2.44 -9.99 41.67
C ASP A 57 3.35 -11.15 41.19
N PRO A 58 4.59 -10.86 40.74
CA PRO A 58 5.53 -11.87 40.26
C PRO A 58 6.16 -12.72 41.37
N THR A 59 5.90 -12.44 42.66
CA THR A 59 6.49 -13.19 43.79
C THR A 59 5.65 -14.38 44.24
N ASN A 60 4.43 -14.53 43.72
CA ASN A 60 3.45 -15.50 44.23
C ASN A 60 3.56 -16.89 43.54
N VAL A 61 4.71 -17.54 43.71
CA VAL A 61 5.04 -18.85 43.12
C VAL A 61 4.44 -20.04 43.90
N HIS A 62 3.79 -19.80 45.05
CA HIS A 62 3.22 -20.85 45.91
C HIS A 62 1.69 -20.75 46.04
N ARG A 63 0.99 -21.10 44.95
CA ARG A 63 -0.47 -21.09 44.83
C ARG A 63 -1.18 -22.29 45.51
N GLN A 64 -0.95 -22.51 46.81
CA GLN A 64 -1.65 -23.58 47.55
C GLN A 64 -2.65 -23.08 48.60
N GLN A 65 -2.62 -21.81 48.99
CA GLN A 65 -3.58 -21.25 49.96
C GLN A 65 -4.17 -19.93 49.47
N ILE A 66 -5.43 -19.67 49.82
CA ILE A 66 -6.08 -18.37 49.61
C ILE A 66 -5.25 -17.35 50.37
N ASP A 67 -4.64 -16.41 49.65
CA ASP A 67 -3.86 -15.35 50.26
C ASP A 67 -4.81 -14.42 51.02
N ILE A 68 -4.74 -14.48 52.35
CA ILE A 68 -5.60 -13.70 53.25
C ILE A 68 -5.34 -12.20 53.06
N ASP A 69 -4.10 -11.81 52.74
CA ASP A 69 -3.72 -10.42 52.55
C ASP A 69 -4.31 -9.88 51.23
N LEU A 70 -4.33 -10.70 50.18
CA LEU A 70 -5.03 -10.37 48.95
C LEU A 70 -6.54 -10.21 49.16
N VAL A 71 -7.18 -11.15 49.87
CA VAL A 71 -8.62 -11.04 50.18
C VAL A 71 -8.87 -9.75 50.98
N HIS A 72 -7.97 -9.41 51.90
CA HIS A 72 -8.04 -8.18 52.67
C HIS A 72 -7.88 -6.92 51.79
N GLU A 73 -6.96 -6.94 50.83
CA GLU A 73 -6.76 -5.85 49.88
C GLU A 73 -8.00 -5.62 49.02
N VAL A 74 -8.58 -6.69 48.49
CA VAL A 74 -9.78 -6.61 47.65
C VAL A 74 -10.98 -6.10 48.47
N VAL A 75 -11.16 -6.58 49.71
CA VAL A 75 -12.17 -6.08 50.65
C VAL A 75 -11.96 -4.59 50.93
N THR A 76 -10.71 -4.15 51.08
CA THR A 76 -10.36 -2.74 51.31
C THR A 76 -10.71 -1.88 50.09
N LYS A 77 -10.43 -2.35 48.88
CA LYS A 77 -10.80 -1.62 47.65
C LYS A 77 -12.30 -1.52 47.44
N ILE A 78 -13.07 -2.56 47.77
CA ILE A 78 -14.54 -2.51 47.75
C ILE A 78 -15.04 -1.48 48.76
N ARG A 79 -14.46 -1.45 49.96
CA ARG A 79 -14.79 -0.47 51.00
C ARG A 79 -14.53 0.95 50.51
N ASP A 80 -13.38 1.20 49.89
CA ASP A 80 -13.02 2.51 49.33
C ASP A 80 -13.95 2.91 48.19
N HIS A 81 -14.36 1.96 47.36
CA HIS A 81 -15.32 2.20 46.28
C HIS A 81 -16.71 2.55 46.82
N ILE A 82 -17.20 1.80 47.81
CA ILE A 82 -18.45 2.11 48.53
C ILE A 82 -18.36 3.50 49.16
N LYS A 83 -17.21 3.88 49.72
CA LYS A 83 -16.98 5.21 50.28
C LYS A 83 -17.08 6.30 49.21
N LYS A 84 -16.50 6.10 48.02
CA LYS A 84 -16.63 7.02 46.89
C LYS A 84 -18.08 7.17 46.43
N ILE A 85 -18.80 6.06 46.27
CA ILE A 85 -20.23 6.09 45.90
C ILE A 85 -21.04 6.83 46.98
N ASN A 86 -20.81 6.55 48.27
CA ASN A 86 -21.49 7.26 49.35
C ASN A 86 -21.18 8.77 49.33
N ASN A 87 -19.95 9.17 49.05
CA ASN A 87 -19.60 10.60 48.93
C ASN A 87 -20.33 11.30 47.77
N GLU A 88 -20.57 10.58 46.66
CA GLU A 88 -21.36 11.11 45.54
C GLU A 88 -22.86 11.19 45.88
N LEU A 89 -23.38 10.17 46.58
CA LEU A 89 -24.77 10.09 47.02
C LEU A 89 -25.12 11.04 48.17
N ASP A 90 -24.13 11.45 48.97
CA ASP A 90 -24.33 12.34 50.13
C ASP A 90 -24.92 13.70 49.73
N LYS A 91 -24.64 14.18 48.50
CA LYS A 91 -25.26 15.38 47.92
C LYS A 91 -26.79 15.29 47.86
N PHE A 92 -27.33 14.08 47.85
CA PHE A 92 -28.76 13.76 47.84
C PHE A 92 -29.25 13.22 49.20
N LYS A 93 -28.41 13.24 50.25
CA LYS A 93 -28.65 12.61 51.56
C LYS A 93 -28.93 11.10 51.45
N LEU A 94 -28.31 10.43 50.48
CA LEU A 94 -28.43 9.00 50.25
C LEU A 94 -27.12 8.28 50.60
N ALA A 95 -27.22 6.99 50.87
CA ALA A 95 -26.07 6.11 51.04
C ALA A 95 -26.40 4.71 50.52
N VAL A 96 -25.36 3.99 50.12
CA VAL A 96 -25.47 2.59 49.68
C VAL A 96 -26.00 1.75 50.84
N SER A 97 -27.09 1.01 50.59
CA SER A 97 -27.76 0.19 51.59
C SER A 97 -26.87 -0.94 52.12
N LYS A 98 -27.09 -1.35 53.37
CA LYS A 98 -26.34 -2.46 53.99
C LYS A 98 -26.46 -3.76 53.20
N TYR A 99 -27.65 -4.01 52.63
CA TYR A 99 -27.92 -5.16 51.76
C TYR A 99 -27.01 -5.15 50.54
N TYR A 100 -26.96 -4.03 49.82
CA TYR A 100 -26.17 -3.90 48.60
C TYR A 100 -24.67 -4.00 48.85
N ARG A 101 -24.17 -3.45 49.98
CA ARG A 101 -22.77 -3.65 50.41
C ARG A 101 -22.47 -5.13 50.63
N GLY A 102 -23.37 -5.86 51.30
CA GLY A 102 -23.25 -7.30 51.51
C GLY A 102 -23.19 -8.08 50.21
N THR A 103 -24.03 -7.73 49.24
CA THR A 103 -24.04 -8.34 47.91
C THR A 103 -22.72 -8.12 47.16
N MET A 104 -22.14 -6.91 47.21
CA MET A 104 -20.84 -6.64 46.60
C MET A 104 -19.72 -7.50 47.20
N TYR A 105 -19.64 -7.60 48.53
CA TYR A 105 -18.65 -8.46 49.18
C TYR A 105 -18.85 -9.94 48.83
N ALA A 106 -20.08 -10.43 48.80
CA ALA A 106 -20.38 -11.83 48.46
C ALA A 106 -19.95 -12.17 47.02
N TYR A 107 -20.24 -11.30 46.05
CA TYR A 107 -19.81 -11.52 44.66
C TYR A 107 -18.29 -11.52 44.52
N THR A 108 -17.60 -10.63 45.23
CA THR A 108 -16.15 -10.60 45.17
C THR A 108 -15.54 -11.86 45.76
N ILE A 109 -16.03 -12.35 46.91
CA ILE A 109 -15.57 -13.62 47.48
C ILE A 109 -15.80 -14.77 46.48
N LEU A 110 -16.97 -14.82 45.84
CA LEU A 110 -17.28 -15.85 44.83
C LEU A 110 -16.33 -15.79 43.62
N ILE A 111 -16.05 -14.59 43.10
CA ILE A 111 -15.15 -14.40 41.96
C ILE A 111 -13.71 -14.76 42.34
N SER A 112 -13.23 -14.31 43.50
CA SER A 112 -11.89 -14.65 44.00
C SER A 112 -11.74 -16.15 44.22
N THR A 113 -12.72 -16.79 44.88
CA THR A 113 -12.74 -18.24 45.10
C THR A 113 -12.69 -19.00 43.77
N LYS A 114 -13.50 -18.57 42.80
CA LYS A 114 -13.52 -19.18 41.47
C LYS A 114 -12.20 -19.03 40.74
N PHE A 115 -11.60 -17.85 40.77
CA PHE A 115 -10.29 -17.61 40.17
C PHE A 115 -9.23 -18.53 40.78
N TYR A 116 -9.17 -18.62 42.12
CA TYR A 116 -8.23 -19.52 42.80
C TYR A 116 -8.45 -20.99 42.43
N TYR A 117 -9.70 -21.42 42.32
CA TYR A 117 -10.03 -22.78 41.88
C TYR A 117 -9.57 -23.04 40.44
N ASP A 118 -9.84 -22.11 39.51
CA ASP A 118 -9.47 -22.25 38.10
C ASP A 118 -7.93 -22.25 37.94
N GLU A 119 -7.18 -21.42 38.69
CA GLU A 119 -5.71 -21.42 38.67
C GLU A 119 -5.11 -22.67 39.31
N GLN A 120 -5.71 -23.19 40.40
CA GLN A 120 -5.28 -24.46 40.98
C GLN A 120 -5.54 -25.61 40.00
N PHE A 121 -6.70 -25.63 39.35
CA PHE A 121 -7.00 -26.60 38.30
C PHE A 121 -5.99 -26.53 37.15
N HIS A 122 -5.69 -25.33 36.64
CA HIS A 122 -4.68 -25.14 35.59
C HIS A 122 -3.27 -25.57 36.03
N PHE A 123 -2.87 -25.27 37.26
CA PHE A 123 -1.60 -25.73 37.83
C PHE A 123 -1.52 -27.25 37.90
N PHE A 124 -2.56 -27.91 38.42
CA PHE A 124 -2.62 -29.37 38.47
C PHE A 124 -2.72 -29.99 37.08
N ASP A 125 -3.45 -29.40 36.15
CA ASP A 125 -3.55 -29.89 34.77
C ASP A 125 -2.22 -29.75 34.03
N ASP A 126 -1.47 -28.66 34.21
CA ASP A 126 -0.12 -28.50 33.66
C ASP A 126 0.85 -29.55 34.22
N ILE A 127 0.82 -29.80 35.53
CA ILE A 127 1.60 -30.88 36.16
C ILE A 127 1.18 -32.25 35.61
N LEU A 128 -0.12 -32.52 35.49
CA LEU A 128 -0.64 -33.77 34.96
C LEU A 128 -0.30 -33.94 33.48
N GLN A 129 -0.31 -32.88 32.69
CA GLN A 129 0.11 -32.91 31.29
C GLN A 129 1.60 -33.19 31.18
N LYS A 130 2.45 -32.52 31.97
CA LYS A 130 3.90 -32.81 32.04
C LYS A 130 4.15 -34.26 32.45
N LEU A 131 3.48 -34.75 33.48
CA LEU A 131 3.54 -36.15 33.89
C LEU A 131 3.09 -37.10 32.78
N ARG A 132 1.97 -36.82 32.10
CA ARG A 132 1.47 -37.63 30.98
C ARG A 132 2.43 -37.65 29.80
N LEU A 133 3.13 -36.56 29.52
CA LEU A 133 4.19 -36.50 28.51
C LEU A 133 5.40 -37.35 28.91
N GLU A 134 5.67 -37.50 30.22
CA GLU A 134 6.75 -38.35 30.74
C GLU A 134 6.36 -39.82 30.90
N VAL A 135 5.06 -40.16 31.01
CA VAL A 135 4.56 -41.55 31.15
C VAL A 135 5.13 -42.50 30.09
N PRO A 136 5.21 -42.16 28.78
CA PRO A 136 5.89 -43.01 27.79
C PRO A 136 7.37 -43.26 28.12
N GLY A 137 8.07 -42.25 28.64
CA GLY A 137 9.46 -42.34 29.08
C GLY A 137 9.62 -43.26 30.29
N TRP A 138 8.77 -43.12 31.31
CA TRP A 138 8.78 -44.00 32.48
C TRP A 138 8.37 -45.42 32.15
N ARG A 139 7.36 -45.63 31.30
CA ARG A 139 7.01 -46.97 30.79
C ARG A 139 8.18 -47.60 30.07
N THR A 140 8.89 -46.83 29.24
CA THR A 140 10.08 -47.30 28.54
C THR A 140 11.18 -47.69 29.53
N TYR A 141 11.43 -46.85 30.54
CA TYR A 141 12.39 -47.11 31.61
C TYR A 141 12.04 -48.38 32.41
N PHE A 142 10.77 -48.57 32.78
CA PHE A 142 10.35 -49.78 33.50
C PHE A 142 10.40 -51.03 32.62
N ILE A 143 10.02 -50.94 31.34
CA ILE A 143 10.14 -52.06 30.40
C ILE A 143 11.62 -52.43 30.21
N THR A 144 12.52 -51.46 30.02
CA THR A 144 13.97 -51.73 29.88
C THR A 144 14.61 -52.27 31.16
N MET A 145 14.03 -52.01 32.35
CA MET A 145 14.47 -52.63 33.60
C MET A 145 14.09 -54.12 33.73
N VAL A 146 13.00 -54.55 33.09
CA VAL A 146 12.39 -55.88 33.36
C VAL A 146 12.55 -56.84 32.17
N THR A 147 12.64 -56.33 30.95
CA THR A 147 12.91 -57.13 29.75
C THR A 147 14.30 -56.80 29.21
N GLN A 148 15.23 -57.76 29.27
CA GLN A 148 16.45 -57.78 28.45
C GLN A 148 16.06 -58.01 26.98
N ASP A 149 15.32 -57.06 26.41
CA ASP A 149 14.90 -57.14 25.03
C ASP A 149 16.06 -56.68 24.15
N GLN A 150 16.57 -57.58 23.31
CA GLN A 150 17.57 -57.27 22.28
C GLN A 150 17.08 -56.15 21.35
N ASN A 151 15.77 -55.89 21.27
CA ASN A 151 15.20 -54.77 20.52
C ASN A 151 15.45 -53.38 21.14
N ASN A 152 15.90 -53.30 22.41
CA ASN A 152 16.13 -52.01 23.06
C ASN A 152 17.26 -51.21 22.39
N ASP A 153 18.33 -51.87 21.95
CA ASP A 153 19.45 -51.21 21.26
C ASP A 153 19.02 -50.67 19.90
N ALA A 154 18.21 -51.42 19.15
CA ALA A 154 17.60 -50.94 17.90
C ALA A 154 16.71 -49.71 18.11
N ARG A 155 15.92 -49.69 19.20
CA ARG A 155 15.09 -48.55 19.57
C ARG A 155 15.93 -47.34 20.00
N PHE A 156 16.98 -47.55 20.79
CA PHE A 156 17.89 -46.48 21.18
C PHE A 156 18.66 -45.91 19.99
N ALA A 157 19.09 -46.76 19.05
CA ALA A 157 19.70 -46.32 17.79
C ALA A 157 18.75 -45.44 16.97
N GLU A 158 17.47 -45.81 16.88
CA GLU A 158 16.45 -44.97 16.23
C GLU A 158 16.28 -43.61 16.92
N ILE A 159 16.12 -43.60 18.25
CA ILE A 159 15.98 -42.36 19.03
C ILE A 159 17.24 -41.49 18.85
N PHE A 160 18.41 -42.10 18.85
CA PHE A 160 19.70 -41.44 18.72
C PHE A 160 19.89 -40.80 17.34
N VAL A 161 19.71 -41.57 16.27
CA VAL A 161 19.80 -41.06 14.89
C VAL A 161 18.76 -39.98 14.66
N LYS A 162 17.52 -40.17 15.13
CA LYS A 162 16.47 -39.14 15.03
C LYS A 162 16.87 -37.86 15.74
N ALA A 163 17.32 -37.94 17.00
CA ALA A 163 17.74 -36.76 17.76
C ALA A 163 18.92 -36.03 17.12
N PHE A 164 19.86 -36.76 16.52
CA PHE A 164 20.96 -36.16 15.75
C PHE A 164 20.43 -35.41 14.51
N VAL A 165 19.58 -36.05 13.71
CA VAL A 165 18.96 -35.43 12.52
C VAL A 165 18.13 -34.21 12.87
N ASP A 166 17.38 -34.25 13.98
CA ASP A 166 16.57 -33.13 14.46
C ASP A 166 17.48 -31.93 14.80
N LEU A 167 18.61 -32.13 15.49
CA LEU A 167 19.56 -31.06 15.80
C LEU A 167 20.27 -30.51 14.56
N VAL A 168 20.70 -31.39 13.65
CA VAL A 168 21.25 -30.99 12.33
C VAL A 168 20.25 -30.10 11.58
N THR A 169 18.98 -30.49 11.59
CA THR A 169 17.89 -29.76 10.93
C THR A 169 17.69 -28.38 11.57
N VAL A 170 17.67 -28.31 12.90
CA VAL A 170 17.55 -27.03 13.62
C VAL A 170 18.70 -26.09 13.27
N ASP A 171 19.94 -26.58 13.25
CA ASP A 171 21.11 -25.76 12.91
C ASP A 171 21.08 -25.31 11.45
N PHE A 172 20.70 -26.20 10.54
CA PHE A 172 20.50 -25.86 9.13
C PHE A 172 19.45 -24.74 8.96
N ILE A 173 18.31 -24.83 9.67
CA ILE A 173 17.26 -23.81 9.65
C ILE A 173 17.78 -22.48 10.19
N GLN A 174 18.36 -22.46 11.38
CA GLN A 174 18.85 -21.23 12.00
C GLN A 174 19.95 -20.56 11.16
N LYS A 175 20.90 -21.35 10.63
CA LYS A 175 21.96 -20.83 9.79
C LYS A 175 21.43 -20.33 8.45
N GLY A 176 20.51 -21.07 7.84
CA GLY A 176 19.82 -20.66 6.61
C GLY A 176 19.08 -19.34 6.77
N GLU A 177 18.34 -19.17 7.86
CA GLU A 177 17.64 -17.91 8.18
C GLU A 177 18.60 -16.73 8.34
N ALA A 178 19.69 -16.91 9.08
CA ALA A 178 20.69 -15.87 9.29
C ALA A 178 21.36 -15.45 7.96
N GLU A 179 21.67 -16.40 7.09
CA GLU A 179 22.24 -16.10 5.77
C GLU A 179 21.23 -15.39 4.85
N ILE A 180 19.95 -15.81 4.85
CA ILE A 180 18.87 -15.12 4.10
C ILE A 180 18.77 -13.66 4.55
N GLN A 181 18.72 -13.43 5.87
CA GLN A 181 18.63 -12.07 6.43
C GLN A 181 19.85 -11.23 6.08
N THR A 182 21.05 -11.81 6.17
CA THR A 182 22.31 -11.14 5.81
C THR A 182 22.33 -10.74 4.34
N GLN A 183 21.89 -11.64 3.44
CA GLN A 183 21.81 -11.35 2.01
C GLN A 183 20.80 -10.25 1.71
N ILE A 184 19.60 -10.31 2.31
CA ILE A 184 18.57 -9.29 2.11
C ILE A 184 19.06 -7.93 2.64
N ALA A 185 19.61 -7.89 3.85
CA ALA A 185 20.13 -6.66 4.46
C ALA A 185 21.27 -6.04 3.64
N GLY A 186 22.18 -6.86 3.09
CA GLY A 186 23.25 -6.41 2.21
C GLY A 186 22.74 -5.78 0.90
N GLN A 187 21.51 -6.11 0.51
CA GLN A 187 20.87 -5.61 -0.71
C GLN A 187 19.85 -4.49 -0.45
N ASP A 188 19.50 -4.16 0.81
CA ASP A 188 18.45 -3.18 1.16
C ASP A 188 18.69 -1.80 0.51
N LYS A 189 19.96 -1.41 0.35
CA LYS A 189 20.36 -0.18 -0.37
C LYS A 189 19.94 -0.13 -1.84
N PHE A 190 19.80 -1.29 -2.49
CA PHE A 190 19.35 -1.41 -3.88
C PHE A 190 17.83 -1.51 -4.01
N TYR A 191 17.14 -1.84 -2.91
CA TYR A 191 15.67 -1.89 -2.83
C TYR A 191 15.05 -0.59 -2.30
N ASN A 192 15.87 0.45 -2.12
CA ASN A 192 15.36 1.80 -1.91
C ASN A 192 14.81 2.35 -3.23
N ARG A 193 13.59 2.88 -3.18
CA ARG A 193 12.89 3.54 -4.30
C ARG A 193 13.77 4.53 -5.06
N LYS A 194 14.56 5.35 -4.35
CA LYS A 194 15.48 6.31 -4.95
C LYS A 194 16.54 5.62 -5.82
N THR A 195 17.20 4.60 -5.29
CA THR A 195 18.23 3.84 -6.02
C THR A 195 17.64 3.14 -7.23
N MET A 196 16.44 2.58 -7.10
CA MET A 196 15.75 1.90 -8.19
C MET A 196 15.32 2.85 -9.30
N LEU A 197 14.81 4.03 -8.94
CA LEU A 197 14.51 5.10 -9.90
C LEU A 197 15.77 5.56 -10.63
N GLN A 198 16.90 5.71 -9.93
CA GLN A 198 18.17 6.07 -10.57
C GLN A 198 18.66 4.98 -11.54
N ALA A 199 18.52 3.71 -11.19
CA ALA A 199 18.84 2.60 -12.08
C ALA A 199 17.92 2.56 -13.31
N ALA A 200 16.62 2.79 -13.12
CA ALA A 200 15.65 2.90 -14.20
C ALA A 200 15.94 4.11 -15.10
N ASP A 201 16.30 5.27 -14.53
CA ASP A 201 16.70 6.47 -15.27
C ASP A 201 17.96 6.19 -16.12
N MET A 202 18.94 5.48 -15.56
CA MET A 202 20.13 5.05 -16.32
C MET A 202 19.78 4.06 -17.43
N GLU A 203 18.91 3.09 -17.18
CA GLU A 203 18.49 2.14 -18.21
C GLU A 203 17.74 2.84 -19.36
N ALA A 204 16.78 3.70 -19.01
CA ALA A 204 16.04 4.52 -19.96
C ALA A 204 16.97 5.38 -20.84
N SER A 205 18.16 5.76 -20.33
CA SER A 205 19.10 6.59 -21.08
C SER A 205 19.71 5.89 -22.29
N THR A 206 19.55 4.58 -22.39
CA THR A 206 20.00 3.78 -23.55
C THR A 206 18.86 3.47 -24.52
N LYS A 207 17.62 3.88 -24.22
CA LYS A 207 16.40 3.56 -24.97
C LYS A 207 16.06 4.60 -26.04
N THR A 208 15.11 4.31 -26.93
CA THR A 208 14.62 5.28 -27.93
C THR A 208 13.74 6.37 -27.28
N PRO A 209 13.55 7.53 -27.91
CA PRO A 209 12.64 8.57 -27.42
C PRO A 209 11.22 8.08 -27.11
N GLU A 210 10.69 7.14 -27.88
CA GLU A 210 9.36 6.54 -27.71
C GLU A 210 9.30 5.65 -26.47
N GLU A 211 10.33 4.82 -26.27
CA GLU A 211 10.46 3.97 -25.08
C GLU A 211 10.66 4.80 -23.81
N ILE A 212 11.40 5.92 -23.90
CA ILE A 212 11.54 6.89 -22.80
C ILE A 212 10.18 7.57 -22.52
N CYS A 213 9.39 7.89 -23.55
CA CYS A 213 8.03 8.37 -23.34
C CYS A 213 7.16 7.32 -22.64
N GLU A 214 7.29 6.04 -22.98
CA GLU A 214 6.55 4.97 -22.29
C GLU A 214 6.98 4.84 -20.82
N TYR A 215 8.29 5.00 -20.53
CA TYR A 215 8.78 5.11 -19.16
C TYR A 215 8.10 6.24 -18.39
N PHE A 216 7.93 7.42 -19.00
CA PHE A 216 7.25 8.54 -18.35
C PHE A 216 5.74 8.34 -18.22
N LYS A 217 5.09 7.59 -19.13
CA LYS A 217 3.65 7.25 -19.03
C LYS A 217 3.37 6.20 -17.97
N ASN A 218 4.25 5.21 -17.83
CA ASN A 218 4.08 4.08 -16.91
C ASN A 218 5.35 3.78 -16.10
N PRO A 219 5.79 4.72 -15.24
CA PRO A 219 6.98 4.53 -14.43
C PRO A 219 6.85 3.38 -13.43
N GLU A 220 5.63 3.04 -12.98
CA GLU A 220 5.38 1.93 -12.05
C GLU A 220 5.78 0.58 -12.67
N LYS A 221 5.44 0.34 -13.94
CA LYS A 221 5.81 -0.88 -14.66
C LYS A 221 7.33 -1.07 -14.69
N ILE A 222 8.08 -0.03 -15.06
CA ILE A 222 9.55 -0.12 -15.18
C ILE A 222 10.21 -0.30 -13.81
N ILE A 223 9.69 0.37 -12.77
CA ILE A 223 10.16 0.19 -11.39
C ILE A 223 9.91 -1.24 -10.92
N ASN A 224 8.75 -1.82 -11.23
CA ASN A 224 8.41 -3.21 -10.89
C ASN A 224 9.25 -4.22 -11.68
N ASP A 225 9.53 -3.96 -12.95
CA ASP A 225 10.42 -4.80 -13.76
C ASP A 225 11.86 -4.74 -13.23
N THR A 226 12.33 -3.55 -12.84
CA THR A 226 13.63 -3.33 -12.19
C THR A 226 13.71 -4.06 -10.85
N PHE A 227 12.65 -3.98 -10.04
CA PHE A 227 12.52 -4.73 -8.78
C PHE A 227 12.71 -6.22 -9.03
N LYS A 228 11.91 -6.76 -9.97
CA LYS A 228 11.89 -8.18 -10.28
C LYS A 228 13.28 -8.65 -10.72
N LYS A 229 13.95 -7.90 -11.59
CA LYS A 229 15.32 -8.19 -12.03
C LYS A 229 16.32 -8.25 -10.87
N ASN A 230 16.31 -7.26 -9.99
CA ASN A 230 17.20 -7.22 -8.81
C ASN A 230 16.87 -8.35 -7.82
N TRP A 231 15.59 -8.60 -7.61
CA TRP A 231 15.10 -9.69 -6.76
C TRP A 231 15.53 -11.05 -7.31
N ASP A 232 15.42 -11.29 -8.61
CA ASP A 232 15.84 -12.55 -9.24
C ASP A 232 17.35 -12.81 -9.07
N VAL A 233 18.17 -11.77 -9.04
CA VAL A 233 19.61 -11.89 -8.70
C VAL A 233 19.80 -12.29 -7.24
N THR A 234 19.12 -11.60 -6.32
CA THR A 234 19.21 -11.87 -4.87
C THR A 234 18.68 -13.26 -4.52
N ASN A 235 17.53 -13.64 -5.09
CA ASN A 235 16.90 -14.94 -4.92
C ASN A 235 17.81 -16.08 -5.42
N ARG A 236 18.49 -15.89 -6.56
CA ARG A 236 19.49 -16.87 -7.04
C ARG A 236 20.67 -17.00 -6.07
N ALA A 237 21.19 -15.89 -5.55
CA ALA A 237 22.28 -15.92 -4.57
C ALA A 237 21.87 -16.68 -3.30
N ILE A 238 20.68 -16.39 -2.77
CA ILE A 238 20.14 -17.07 -1.59
C ILE A 238 19.92 -18.57 -1.85
N LYS A 239 19.33 -18.95 -3.01
CA LYS A 239 19.15 -20.36 -3.39
C LYS A 239 20.47 -21.11 -3.44
N ASN A 240 21.53 -20.48 -3.97
CA ASN A 240 22.85 -21.09 -4.00
C ASN A 240 23.42 -21.30 -2.59
N ILE A 241 23.28 -20.32 -1.69
CA ILE A 241 23.71 -20.45 -0.29
C ILE A 241 22.97 -21.59 0.41
N ILE A 242 21.64 -21.67 0.25
CA ILE A 242 20.83 -22.73 0.84
C ILE A 242 21.23 -24.10 0.27
N ALA A 243 21.50 -24.20 -1.04
CA ALA A 243 21.97 -25.43 -1.65
C ALA A 243 23.33 -25.88 -1.09
N THR A 244 24.28 -24.95 -0.91
CA THR A 244 25.57 -25.23 -0.28
C THR A 244 25.42 -25.65 1.18
N LEU A 245 24.60 -24.95 1.97
CA LEU A 245 24.32 -25.32 3.36
C LEU A 245 23.67 -26.71 3.43
N ASN A 246 22.67 -26.98 2.61
CA ASN A 246 21.99 -28.28 2.54
C ASN A 246 22.97 -29.41 2.23
N ALA A 247 23.87 -29.21 1.27
CA ALA A 247 24.93 -30.18 0.96
C ALA A 247 25.88 -30.42 2.15
N ASN A 248 26.27 -29.36 2.86
CA ASN A 248 27.16 -29.45 4.02
C ASN A 248 26.52 -30.20 5.20
N TYR A 249 25.27 -29.88 5.55
CA TYR A 249 24.55 -30.55 6.64
C TYR A 249 24.15 -31.98 6.28
N ARG A 250 23.76 -32.25 5.03
CA ARG A 250 23.57 -33.61 4.52
C ARG A 250 24.86 -34.43 4.62
N SER A 251 26.00 -33.84 4.24
CA SER A 251 27.31 -34.47 4.40
C SER A 251 27.62 -34.78 5.87
N THR A 252 27.24 -33.91 6.80
CA THR A 252 27.40 -34.14 8.25
C THR A 252 26.62 -35.37 8.72
N ILE A 253 25.38 -35.58 8.25
CA ILE A 253 24.60 -36.80 8.55
C ILE A 253 25.28 -38.04 7.96
N ILE A 254 25.74 -37.96 6.71
CA ILE A 254 26.44 -39.08 6.05
C ILE A 254 27.70 -39.45 6.82
N GLN A 255 28.54 -38.46 7.18
CA GLN A 255 29.77 -38.68 7.94
C GLN A 255 29.50 -39.26 9.33
N PHE A 256 28.46 -38.78 10.02
CA PHE A 256 28.05 -39.33 11.32
C PHE A 256 27.69 -40.82 11.23
N LEU A 257 26.91 -41.22 10.22
CA LEU A 257 26.51 -42.61 10.05
C LEU A 257 27.65 -43.48 9.49
N GLN A 258 28.48 -42.92 8.62
CA GLN A 258 29.69 -43.56 8.11
C GLN A 258 30.66 -43.90 9.25
N HIS A 259 30.73 -43.05 10.27
CA HIS A 259 31.53 -43.29 11.45
C HIS A 259 31.12 -44.58 12.19
N PHE A 260 29.81 -44.84 12.34
CA PHE A 260 29.34 -46.11 12.91
C PHE A 260 29.67 -47.30 12.02
N GLU A 261 29.64 -47.13 10.69
CA GLU A 261 30.04 -48.19 9.76
C GLU A 261 31.53 -48.54 9.92
N GLU A 262 32.38 -47.53 10.11
CA GLU A 262 33.81 -47.68 10.35
C GLU A 262 34.15 -48.23 11.74
N MET A 263 33.27 -48.04 12.74
CA MET A 263 33.41 -48.64 14.07
C MET A 263 33.15 -50.15 14.06
N LYS A 264 32.32 -50.67 13.14
CA LYS A 264 31.90 -52.09 13.13
C LYS A 264 33.07 -53.08 13.12
N PRO A 265 34.09 -52.97 12.24
CA PRO A 265 35.22 -53.91 12.24
C PRO A 265 35.92 -53.98 13.61
N VAL A 266 36.15 -52.82 14.24
CA VAL A 266 36.76 -52.75 15.59
C VAL A 266 35.85 -53.43 16.61
N LEU A 267 34.54 -53.13 16.59
CA LEU A 267 33.56 -53.75 17.49
C LEU A 267 33.55 -55.29 17.36
N TYR A 268 33.62 -55.84 16.15
CA TYR A 268 33.68 -57.30 15.94
C TYR A 268 35.02 -57.90 16.38
N THR A 269 36.16 -57.22 16.17
CA THR A 269 37.46 -57.68 16.68
C THR A 269 37.47 -57.86 18.19
N TYR A 270 36.80 -56.97 18.92
CA TYR A 270 36.65 -57.03 20.37
C TYR A 270 35.42 -57.81 20.85
N LYS A 271 34.75 -58.55 19.97
CA LYS A 271 33.57 -59.38 20.27
C LYS A 271 32.42 -58.60 20.94
N ALA A 272 32.26 -57.33 20.57
CA ALA A 272 31.22 -56.45 21.12
C ALA A 272 29.79 -56.85 20.76
N ASN A 273 29.63 -57.86 19.90
CA ASN A 273 28.38 -58.48 19.52
C ASN A 273 27.96 -59.63 20.46
N GLU A 274 28.84 -60.15 21.32
CA GLU A 274 28.50 -61.20 22.29
C GLU A 274 27.64 -60.63 23.42
N THR A 275 26.61 -61.34 23.87
CA THR A 275 25.74 -60.92 24.99
C THR A 275 26.49 -60.74 26.31
N THR A 276 27.65 -61.41 26.46
CA THR A 276 28.51 -61.29 27.64
C THR A 276 29.47 -60.09 27.60
N PHE A 277 29.55 -59.39 26.46
CA PHE A 277 30.50 -58.30 26.26
C PHE A 277 30.35 -57.20 27.31
N ILE A 278 29.12 -56.71 27.53
CA ILE A 278 28.84 -55.61 28.47
C ILE A 278 29.36 -55.90 29.88
N THR A 279 29.27 -57.17 30.31
CA THR A 279 29.68 -57.62 31.63
C THR A 279 31.20 -57.66 31.78
N LYS A 280 31.92 -57.96 30.70
CA LYS A 280 33.39 -57.94 30.62
C LYS A 280 33.94 -56.52 30.39
N PHE A 281 33.21 -55.70 29.63
CA PHE A 281 33.59 -54.35 29.23
C PHE A 281 33.51 -53.37 30.40
N VAL A 282 32.47 -53.47 31.24
CA VAL A 282 32.29 -52.65 32.44
C VAL A 282 32.15 -53.55 33.66
N THR A 283 33.00 -53.33 34.66
CA THR A 283 32.99 -54.06 35.94
C THR A 283 32.66 -53.13 37.11
N THR A 284 32.14 -53.71 38.20
CA THR A 284 31.91 -53.01 39.47
C THR A 284 32.15 -53.97 40.62
N SER A 285 32.63 -53.46 41.76
CA SER A 285 32.93 -54.26 42.95
C SER A 285 31.78 -54.34 43.96
N THR A 286 30.67 -53.61 43.77
CA THR A 286 29.71 -53.33 44.86
C THR A 286 28.22 -53.59 44.58
N ALA A 287 27.80 -54.06 43.41
CA ALA A 287 26.37 -54.17 43.05
C ALA A 287 25.92 -55.58 42.65
N SER A 288 24.64 -55.90 42.87
CA SER A 288 24.00 -57.17 42.42
C SER A 288 23.88 -57.24 40.90
N ASP A 289 23.95 -58.44 40.33
CA ASP A 289 24.13 -58.68 38.88
C ASP A 289 23.03 -58.09 37.97
N ASP A 290 21.76 -58.06 38.40
CA ASP A 290 20.66 -57.60 37.56
C ASP A 290 20.53 -56.06 37.48
N LEU A 291 20.68 -55.35 38.60
CA LEU A 291 20.79 -53.88 38.60
C LEU A 291 22.03 -53.44 37.81
N ASN A 292 23.04 -54.30 37.74
CA ASN A 292 24.31 -54.04 37.09
C ASN A 292 24.17 -53.83 35.58
N ILE A 293 23.35 -54.63 34.88
CA ILE A 293 23.35 -54.65 33.41
C ILE A 293 22.85 -53.33 32.82
N LEU A 294 21.76 -52.77 33.34
CA LEU A 294 21.24 -51.47 32.89
C LEU A 294 22.26 -50.34 33.12
N TYR A 295 22.85 -50.25 34.30
CA TYR A 295 23.82 -49.20 34.60
C TYR A 295 25.13 -49.37 33.81
N LYS A 296 25.54 -50.61 33.52
CA LYS A 296 26.65 -50.87 32.58
C LYS A 296 26.32 -50.37 31.17
N GLY A 297 25.09 -50.57 30.68
CA GLY A 297 24.66 -50.00 29.41
C GLY A 297 24.63 -48.47 29.39
N LYS A 298 24.25 -47.84 30.51
CA LYS A 298 24.39 -46.38 30.69
C LYS A 298 25.84 -45.91 30.71
N CYS A 299 26.76 -46.71 31.25
CA CYS A 299 28.20 -46.44 31.19
C CYS A 299 28.70 -46.45 29.74
N VAL A 300 28.26 -47.41 28.91
CA VAL A 300 28.60 -47.42 27.47
C VAL A 300 28.11 -46.16 26.77
N SER A 301 26.86 -45.76 26.99
CA SER A 301 26.32 -44.51 26.45
C SER A 301 27.16 -43.29 26.87
N SER A 302 27.55 -43.21 28.14
CA SER A 302 28.40 -42.15 28.67
C SER A 302 29.81 -42.14 28.06
N LEU A 303 30.39 -43.32 27.80
CA LEU A 303 31.68 -43.46 27.13
C LEU A 303 31.62 -43.03 25.68
N LEU A 304 30.57 -43.43 24.95
CA LEU A 304 30.36 -42.98 23.58
C LEU A 304 30.24 -41.46 23.54
N ARG A 305 29.51 -40.85 24.47
CA ARG A 305 29.45 -39.39 24.59
C ARG A 305 30.84 -38.80 24.79
N ALA A 306 31.59 -39.28 25.78
CA ALA A 306 32.95 -38.79 26.06
C ALA A 306 33.86 -38.90 24.83
N TYR A 307 33.78 -40.03 24.12
CA TYR A 307 34.48 -40.31 22.89
C TYR A 307 34.12 -39.36 21.75
N PHE A 308 32.83 -39.21 21.43
CA PHE A 308 32.37 -38.31 20.39
C PHE A 308 32.64 -36.84 20.72
N CYS A 309 32.67 -36.50 22.00
CA CYS A 309 33.02 -35.18 22.50
C CYS A 309 34.55 -34.96 22.58
N GLN A 310 35.35 -35.92 22.12
CA GLN A 310 36.81 -35.86 22.09
C GLN A 310 37.44 -35.57 23.47
N GLN A 311 36.84 -36.09 24.54
CA GLN A 311 37.42 -35.99 25.89
C GLN A 311 38.73 -36.77 25.95
N ASN A 312 39.82 -36.09 26.29
CA ASN A 312 41.14 -36.69 26.44
C ASN A 312 41.74 -36.31 27.81
N PRO A 313 41.99 -37.27 28.70
CA PRO A 313 41.78 -38.71 28.54
C PRO A 313 40.31 -39.14 28.60
N LEU A 314 39.98 -40.26 27.94
CA LEU A 314 38.68 -40.91 28.12
C LEU A 314 38.53 -41.42 29.56
N PRO A 315 37.33 -41.33 30.17
CA PRO A 315 37.14 -41.73 31.55
C PRO A 315 37.21 -43.25 31.71
N SER A 316 38.19 -43.74 32.47
CA SER A 316 38.31 -45.17 32.84
C SER A 316 37.39 -45.56 34.00
N LYS A 317 36.81 -44.58 34.71
CA LYS A 317 35.88 -44.75 35.81
C LYS A 317 34.66 -43.85 35.63
N ILE A 318 33.47 -44.39 35.80
CA ILE A 318 32.19 -43.68 35.64
C ILE A 318 31.36 -43.86 36.91
N GLN A 319 30.82 -42.76 37.43
CA GLN A 319 29.98 -42.77 38.62
C GLN A 319 28.50 -42.69 38.23
N LEU A 320 27.70 -43.70 38.59
CA LEU A 320 26.24 -43.69 38.41
C LEU A 320 25.56 -44.16 39.70
N SER A 321 24.57 -43.41 40.19
CA SER A 321 23.76 -43.78 41.37
C SER A 321 24.59 -44.26 42.59
N ASN A 322 25.68 -43.56 42.89
CA ASN A 322 26.65 -43.87 43.96
C ASN A 322 27.54 -45.11 43.75
N VAL A 323 27.45 -45.77 42.60
CA VAL A 323 28.31 -46.89 42.22
C VAL A 323 29.37 -46.41 41.24
N THR A 324 30.63 -46.78 41.50
CA THR A 324 31.72 -46.59 40.55
C THR A 324 31.83 -47.81 39.64
N TYR A 325 31.77 -47.56 38.34
CA TYR A 325 31.97 -48.54 37.29
C TYR A 325 33.35 -48.34 36.67
N GLN A 326 34.08 -49.42 36.44
CA GLN A 326 35.40 -49.41 35.83
C GLN A 326 35.34 -50.04 34.44
N VAL A 327 35.91 -49.33 33.46
CA VAL A 327 36.05 -49.82 32.08
C VAL A 327 37.26 -50.73 32.01
N SER A 328 37.15 -51.88 31.34
CA SER A 328 38.28 -52.79 31.16
C SER A 328 39.38 -52.18 30.28
N ASP A 329 40.62 -52.63 30.47
CA ASP A 329 41.77 -52.15 29.67
C ASP A 329 41.58 -52.47 28.18
N GLU A 330 41.05 -53.65 27.87
CA GLU A 330 40.64 -54.06 26.52
C GLU A 330 39.58 -53.12 25.95
N GLY A 331 38.61 -52.72 26.77
CA GLY A 331 37.58 -51.77 26.38
C GLY A 331 38.13 -50.37 26.10
N MET A 332 39.04 -49.87 26.94
CA MET A 332 39.75 -48.62 26.70
C MET A 332 40.65 -48.68 25.47
N LYS A 333 41.21 -49.85 25.14
CA LYS A 333 41.97 -50.07 23.91
C LYS A 333 41.04 -50.01 22.68
N MET A 334 39.89 -50.69 22.72
CA MET A 334 38.87 -50.63 21.67
C MET A 334 38.41 -49.19 21.38
N LEU A 335 38.06 -48.41 22.40
CA LEU A 335 37.63 -47.00 22.22
C LEU A 335 38.71 -46.11 21.59
N ARG A 336 40.00 -46.41 21.83
CA ARG A 336 41.13 -45.67 21.23
C ARG A 336 41.39 -46.05 19.76
N GLU A 337 40.92 -47.21 19.33
CA GLU A 337 41.02 -47.67 17.93
C GLU A 337 39.85 -47.19 17.06
N PHE A 338 38.82 -46.58 17.66
CA PHE A 338 37.74 -46.00 16.88
C PHE A 338 38.23 -44.79 16.05
N PRO A 339 37.68 -44.61 14.82
CA PRO A 339 38.11 -43.53 13.91
C PRO A 339 37.81 -42.16 14.50
N HIS A 340 38.62 -41.11 14.32
CA HIS A 340 38.26 -39.81 14.92
C HIS A 340 36.96 -39.21 14.37
N SER A 341 36.14 -38.62 15.25
CA SER A 341 34.91 -37.92 14.86
C SER A 341 35.24 -36.57 14.22
N GLN A 342 34.49 -36.20 13.17
CA GLN A 342 34.61 -34.89 12.55
C GLN A 342 34.11 -33.79 13.49
N GLU A 343 34.74 -32.61 13.44
CA GLU A 343 34.46 -31.50 14.36
C GLU A 343 32.97 -31.08 14.37
N ASN A 344 32.35 -31.01 13.19
CA ASN A 344 30.93 -30.65 13.06
C ASN A 344 30.01 -31.68 13.72
N THR A 345 30.30 -32.97 13.56
CA THR A 345 29.56 -34.06 14.20
C THR A 345 29.70 -33.99 15.71
N SER A 346 30.91 -33.75 16.22
CA SER A 346 31.17 -33.60 17.66
C SER A 346 30.41 -32.42 18.28
N LYS A 347 30.34 -31.27 17.59
CA LYS A 347 29.58 -30.09 18.06
C LYS A 347 28.09 -30.39 18.25
N ILE A 348 27.50 -31.20 17.35
CA ILE A 348 26.09 -31.59 17.44
C ILE A 348 25.90 -32.61 18.57
N LEU A 349 26.78 -33.61 18.67
CA LEU A 349 26.70 -34.66 19.70
C LEU A 349 26.87 -34.13 21.12
N LEU A 350 27.64 -33.05 21.33
CA LEU A 350 27.74 -32.35 22.61
C LEU A 350 26.38 -31.87 23.14
N ARG A 351 25.45 -31.52 22.24
CA ARG A 351 24.10 -31.06 22.60
C ARG A 351 23.12 -32.20 22.89
N MET A 352 23.48 -33.44 22.58
CA MET A 352 22.65 -34.63 22.79
C MET A 352 22.78 -35.23 24.20
N THR A 353 23.15 -34.42 25.19
CA THR A 353 23.39 -34.87 26.58
C THR A 353 22.21 -35.66 27.14
N ALA A 354 20.99 -35.12 27.05
CA ALA A 354 19.79 -35.80 27.53
C ALA A 354 19.50 -37.12 26.80
N THR A 355 19.82 -37.21 25.49
CA THR A 355 19.68 -38.45 24.72
C THR A 355 20.64 -39.50 25.24
N PHE A 356 21.92 -39.16 25.44
CA PHE A 356 22.91 -40.08 26.01
C PHE A 356 22.52 -40.53 27.44
N ASP A 357 22.04 -39.63 28.29
CA ASP A 357 21.66 -39.94 29.68
C ASP A 357 20.44 -40.88 29.78
N ALA A 358 19.58 -40.84 28.76
CA ALA A 358 18.38 -41.69 28.66
C ALA A 358 18.65 -43.10 28.08
N MET A 359 19.74 -43.28 27.33
CA MET A 359 20.07 -44.54 26.66
C MET A 359 20.80 -45.53 27.58
N SER A 360 20.54 -46.83 27.37
CA SER A 360 21.31 -47.93 27.96
C SER A 360 21.65 -48.93 26.88
N ILE A 361 22.90 -48.93 26.42
CA ILE A 361 23.37 -49.73 25.27
C ILE A 361 23.94 -51.05 25.76
N LEU A 362 23.28 -52.17 25.46
CA LEU A 362 23.69 -53.49 25.94
C LEU A 362 24.62 -54.21 24.95
N ASN A 363 24.38 -54.03 23.65
CA ASN A 363 25.17 -54.57 22.55
C ASN A 363 25.63 -53.42 21.65
N LEU A 364 26.88 -53.01 21.82
CA LEU A 364 27.42 -51.86 21.08
C LEU A 364 27.54 -52.14 19.58
N ALA A 365 27.79 -53.39 19.19
CA ALA A 365 27.86 -53.78 17.79
C ALA A 365 26.48 -53.72 17.11
N ASP A 366 25.43 -54.25 17.75
CA ASP A 366 24.06 -54.16 17.22
C ASP A 366 23.59 -52.69 17.21
N PHE A 367 23.82 -51.91 18.27
CA PHE A 367 23.50 -50.48 18.28
C PHE A 367 24.12 -49.73 17.08
N ALA A 368 25.40 -49.97 16.78
CA ALA A 368 26.09 -49.38 15.64
C ALA A 368 25.48 -49.85 14.31
N GLU A 369 25.19 -51.14 14.15
CA GLU A 369 24.55 -51.70 12.96
C GLU A 369 23.16 -51.08 12.72
N GLN A 370 22.36 -50.92 13.78
CA GLN A 370 21.04 -50.33 13.73
C GLN A 370 21.11 -48.84 13.39
N CYS A 371 22.10 -48.10 13.88
CA CYS A 371 22.33 -46.71 13.45
C CYS A 371 22.55 -46.63 11.93
N VAL A 372 23.41 -47.51 11.38
CA VAL A 372 23.69 -47.54 9.93
C VAL A 372 22.44 -47.90 9.12
N LYS A 373 21.63 -48.87 9.56
CA LYS A 373 20.37 -49.25 8.90
C LYS A 373 19.38 -48.09 8.75
N ARG A 374 19.47 -47.06 9.60
CA ARG A 374 18.60 -45.88 9.54
C ARG A 374 19.07 -44.79 8.57
N LYS A 375 20.18 -44.98 7.85
CA LYS A 375 20.76 -43.97 6.95
C LYS A 375 19.78 -43.37 5.96
N ASP A 376 19.06 -44.18 5.21
CA ASP A 376 18.15 -43.67 4.19
C ASP A 376 16.96 -42.94 4.82
N SER A 377 16.41 -43.47 5.91
CA SER A 377 15.34 -42.82 6.66
C SER A 377 15.76 -41.47 7.27
N ALA A 378 17.00 -41.37 7.76
CA ALA A 378 17.57 -40.14 8.30
C ALA A 378 17.76 -39.07 7.22
N LEU A 379 18.25 -39.46 6.04
CA LEU A 379 18.43 -38.56 4.91
C LEU A 379 17.09 -38.07 4.34
N GLU A 380 16.08 -38.93 4.28
CA GLU A 380 14.75 -38.53 3.84
C GLU A 380 14.06 -37.63 4.88
N ALA A 381 14.20 -37.93 6.17
CA ALA A 381 13.69 -37.05 7.24
C ALA A 381 14.32 -35.65 7.18
N PHE A 382 15.64 -35.57 6.99
CA PHE A 382 16.33 -34.28 6.81
C PHE A 382 15.82 -33.54 5.57
N LYS A 383 15.67 -34.23 4.43
CA LYS A 383 15.17 -33.64 3.19
C LYS A 383 13.75 -33.09 3.35
N ASN A 384 12.84 -33.84 3.97
CA ASN A 384 11.46 -33.40 4.22
C ASN A 384 11.42 -32.16 5.14
N ASN A 385 12.25 -32.14 6.18
CA ASN A 385 12.33 -30.98 7.06
C ASN A 385 13.00 -29.76 6.38
N ALA A 386 13.93 -29.99 5.45
CA ALA A 386 14.62 -28.94 4.71
C ALA A 386 13.69 -28.12 3.81
N GLU A 387 12.55 -28.69 3.38
CA GLU A 387 11.49 -27.95 2.67
C GLU A 387 10.97 -26.75 3.47
N THR A 388 11.02 -26.81 4.81
CA THR A 388 10.67 -25.69 5.69
C THR A 388 11.48 -24.42 5.39
N ILE A 389 12.77 -24.56 5.06
CA ILE A 389 13.60 -23.39 4.67
C ILE A 389 13.12 -22.81 3.35
N HIS A 390 12.75 -23.65 2.38
CA HIS A 390 12.21 -23.17 1.11
C HIS A 390 10.90 -22.39 1.30
N THR A 391 10.02 -22.86 2.18
CA THR A 391 8.81 -22.11 2.56
C THR A 391 9.15 -20.78 3.22
N LYS A 392 10.10 -20.75 4.16
CA LYS A 392 10.55 -19.51 4.82
C LYS A 392 11.20 -18.53 3.85
N LEU A 393 11.97 -19.03 2.89
CA LEU A 393 12.52 -18.22 1.81
C LEU A 393 11.40 -17.56 0.98
N GLN A 394 10.37 -18.33 0.63
CA GLN A 394 9.22 -17.79 -0.10
C GLN A 394 8.47 -16.74 0.72
N GLN A 395 8.27 -16.97 2.02
CA GLN A 395 7.69 -15.97 2.92
C GLN A 395 8.53 -14.68 2.97
N CYS A 396 9.86 -14.79 3.10
CA CYS A 396 10.75 -13.61 3.05
C CYS A 396 10.65 -12.88 1.71
N ALA A 397 10.51 -13.62 0.60
CA ALA A 397 10.30 -13.04 -0.72
C ALA A 397 9.00 -12.24 -0.80
N ASP A 398 7.92 -12.83 -0.30
CA ASP A 398 6.60 -12.22 -0.29
C ASP A 398 6.56 -11.00 0.65
N ASP A 399 7.25 -11.05 1.79
CA ASP A 399 7.36 -9.93 2.72
C ASP A 399 8.20 -8.79 2.14
N MET A 400 9.31 -9.10 1.45
CA MET A 400 10.10 -8.09 0.74
C MET A 400 9.31 -7.45 -0.40
N LYS A 401 8.57 -8.25 -1.16
CA LYS A 401 7.66 -7.77 -2.20
C LYS A 401 6.56 -6.89 -1.61
N ARG A 402 5.92 -7.31 -0.51
CA ARG A 402 4.88 -6.52 0.16
C ARG A 402 5.42 -5.24 0.77
N LYS A 403 6.62 -5.27 1.36
CA LYS A 403 7.34 -4.09 1.84
C LYS A 403 7.59 -3.13 0.69
N PHE A 404 8.00 -3.63 -0.47
CA PHE A 404 8.18 -2.81 -1.66
C PHE A 404 6.87 -2.23 -2.19
N GLU A 405 5.85 -3.06 -2.46
CA GLU A 405 4.55 -2.64 -2.99
C GLU A 405 3.82 -1.70 -2.02
N GLY A 406 3.85 -1.96 -0.71
CA GLY A 406 3.25 -1.11 0.33
C GLY A 406 3.98 0.22 0.53
N LYS A 407 5.25 0.32 0.10
CA LYS A 407 6.02 1.57 0.07
C LYS A 407 5.77 2.39 -1.20
N GLN A 408 5.09 1.85 -2.20
CA GLN A 408 4.83 2.57 -3.44
C GLN A 408 3.71 3.58 -3.25
N CYS A 409 4.08 4.82 -2.96
CA CYS A 409 3.23 5.97 -3.30
C CYS A 409 2.90 5.91 -4.79
N LYS A 410 1.62 5.92 -5.15
CA LYS A 410 1.16 5.94 -6.55
C LYS A 410 0.87 7.35 -7.06
N GLU A 411 0.96 8.34 -6.18
CA GLU A 411 0.72 9.73 -6.55
C GLU A 411 1.82 10.23 -7.48
N THR A 412 1.39 10.95 -8.50
CA THR A 412 2.28 11.57 -9.49
C THR A 412 2.26 13.07 -9.29
N CYS A 413 3.43 13.70 -9.44
CA CYS A 413 3.55 15.15 -9.28
C CYS A 413 2.62 15.82 -10.29
N PRO A 414 1.74 16.74 -9.88
CA PRO A 414 0.78 17.38 -10.79
C PRO A 414 1.47 18.23 -11.87
N SER A 415 2.73 18.62 -11.65
CA SER A 415 3.49 19.45 -12.60
C SER A 415 4.42 18.66 -13.51
N CYS A 416 4.92 17.50 -13.06
CA CYS A 416 5.93 16.74 -13.81
C CYS A 416 5.58 15.27 -14.06
N HIS A 417 4.47 14.81 -13.49
CA HIS A 417 3.96 13.44 -13.52
C HIS A 417 4.94 12.33 -13.09
N ARG A 418 6.10 12.69 -12.54
CA ARG A 418 6.98 11.74 -11.87
C ARG A 418 6.26 11.18 -10.63
N ILE A 419 6.39 9.87 -10.40
CA ILE A 419 5.86 9.27 -9.19
C ILE A 419 6.64 9.81 -7.99
N CYS A 420 5.92 10.12 -6.91
CA CYS A 420 6.50 10.48 -5.62
C CYS A 420 7.65 9.52 -5.25
N ASP A 421 8.82 10.05 -4.89
CA ASP A 421 10.01 9.24 -4.56
C ASP A 421 10.24 9.09 -3.05
N VAL A 422 9.33 9.62 -2.23
CA VAL A 422 9.35 9.47 -0.77
C VAL A 422 8.99 8.04 -0.39
N ASP A 423 9.80 7.47 0.51
CA ASP A 423 9.41 6.28 1.26
C ASP A 423 8.49 6.69 2.42
N HIS A 424 7.19 6.73 2.15
CA HIS A 424 6.18 7.14 3.13
C HIS A 424 6.09 6.22 4.35
N THR A 425 6.72 5.03 4.34
CA THR A 425 6.73 4.13 5.52
C THR A 425 7.67 4.59 6.63
N THR A 426 8.53 5.56 6.35
CA THR A 426 9.44 6.13 7.35
C THR A 426 8.78 7.21 8.22
N PHE A 427 7.53 7.56 7.93
CA PHE A 427 6.78 8.60 8.62
C PHE A 427 5.57 8.01 9.37
N THR A 428 5.26 8.57 10.53
CA THR A 428 4.08 8.17 11.33
C THR A 428 2.80 8.90 10.93
N SER A 429 2.92 10.03 10.22
CA SER A 429 1.77 10.82 9.75
C SER A 429 1.20 10.28 8.44
N LEU A 430 -0.06 10.62 8.15
CA LEU A 430 -0.74 10.18 6.93
C LEU A 430 -0.10 10.81 5.68
N VAL A 431 -0.05 10.04 4.58
CA VAL A 431 0.47 10.51 3.29
C VAL A 431 -0.26 11.78 2.84
N GLY A 432 0.50 12.81 2.45
CA GLY A 432 -0.01 14.11 2.01
C GLY A 432 -0.31 15.11 3.14
N THR A 433 -0.02 14.77 4.41
CA THR A 433 -0.13 15.70 5.54
C THR A 433 1.21 16.39 5.86
N PRO A 434 1.22 17.53 6.58
CA PRO A 434 2.45 18.15 7.04
C PRO A 434 3.33 17.13 7.79
N GLY A 435 4.54 16.90 7.28
CA GLY A 435 5.47 15.88 7.79
C GLY A 435 5.48 14.54 7.03
N ASN A 436 4.56 14.31 6.09
CA ASN A 436 4.58 13.16 5.17
C ASN A 436 4.04 13.56 3.77
N LEU A 437 4.51 14.71 3.27
CA LEU A 437 4.13 15.23 1.96
C LEU A 437 4.74 14.39 0.84
N HIS A 438 4.09 14.43 -0.32
CA HIS A 438 4.68 13.90 -1.55
C HIS A 438 5.88 14.76 -1.96
N ASP A 439 6.86 14.14 -2.59
CA ASP A 439 8.07 14.84 -3.01
C ASP A 439 8.61 14.25 -4.31
N CYS A 440 9.44 15.06 -4.96
CA CYS A 440 10.23 14.71 -6.11
C CYS A 440 11.68 15.09 -5.78
N GLN A 441 12.37 14.28 -4.96
CA GLN A 441 13.71 14.56 -4.40
C GLN A 441 14.81 14.81 -5.43
N LEU A 442 14.66 14.33 -6.68
CA LEU A 442 15.59 14.71 -7.76
C LEU A 442 15.28 16.09 -8.37
N GLY A 443 14.41 16.86 -7.72
CA GLY A 443 13.89 18.16 -8.16
C GLY A 443 12.54 17.97 -8.83
N HIS A 444 11.56 18.81 -8.51
CA HIS A 444 10.39 18.97 -9.34
C HIS A 444 10.84 19.53 -10.67
N TRP A 445 10.99 18.74 -11.71
CA TRP A 445 11.32 19.29 -13.03
C TRP A 445 10.05 19.85 -13.65
N TYR A 446 10.09 21.03 -14.24
CA TYR A 446 8.95 21.67 -14.90
C TYR A 446 8.70 20.97 -16.24
N ARG A 447 8.05 19.80 -16.18
CA ARG A 447 7.95 18.89 -17.31
C ARG A 447 6.52 18.91 -17.83
N ALA A 448 6.28 19.83 -18.76
CA ALA A 448 5.14 19.77 -19.66
C ALA A 448 3.79 19.68 -18.92
N LEU A 449 3.36 20.84 -18.42
CA LEU A 449 1.97 21.20 -18.28
C LEU A 449 1.18 21.00 -19.59
N SER A 450 0.89 19.75 -19.93
CA SER A 450 0.42 19.32 -21.25
C SER A 450 1.37 19.58 -22.45
N GLY A 451 2.69 19.55 -22.26
CA GLY A 451 3.63 19.58 -23.38
C GLY A 451 3.80 20.95 -24.06
N MET A 452 3.48 22.04 -23.38
CA MET A 452 3.70 23.39 -23.93
C MET A 452 4.48 24.25 -22.95
N VAL A 453 5.77 24.46 -23.25
CA VAL A 453 6.40 25.74 -22.92
C VAL A 453 6.51 26.52 -24.23
N TRP A 454 5.85 27.68 -24.25
CA TRP A 454 5.77 28.65 -25.36
C TRP A 454 6.90 29.67 -25.31
N ASP A 455 8.02 29.35 -24.66
CA ASP A 455 9.06 30.36 -24.43
C ASP A 455 9.79 30.74 -25.72
N TYR A 456 9.75 29.88 -26.74
CA TYR A 456 10.27 30.18 -28.07
C TYR A 456 9.55 29.32 -29.11
N ILE A 457 8.69 29.93 -29.93
CA ILE A 457 8.59 29.45 -31.30
C ILE A 457 9.94 29.80 -31.88
N ASP A 458 10.78 28.81 -32.20
CA ASP A 458 11.92 29.08 -33.07
C ASP A 458 11.35 29.76 -34.31
N ALA A 459 11.57 31.07 -34.42
CA ALA A 459 10.98 31.90 -35.47
C ALA A 459 11.34 31.39 -36.87
N THR A 460 12.39 30.59 -36.97
CA THR A 460 12.88 29.96 -38.20
C THR A 460 12.22 28.61 -38.49
N THR A 461 11.86 27.81 -37.48
CA THR A 461 11.34 26.43 -37.68
C THR A 461 9.89 26.22 -37.26
N GLY A 462 9.29 27.13 -36.48
CA GLY A 462 7.92 27.01 -36.00
C GLY A 462 7.70 25.92 -34.95
N LEU A 463 8.77 25.35 -34.39
CA LEU A 463 8.72 24.16 -33.53
C LEU A 463 8.67 24.53 -32.03
N TYR A 464 8.02 23.66 -31.25
CA TYR A 464 7.83 23.80 -29.80
C TYR A 464 8.93 23.02 -29.06
N GLU A 465 9.53 23.62 -28.03
CA GLU A 465 10.53 22.96 -27.18
C GLU A 465 10.02 22.73 -25.75
N ALA A 466 10.48 21.65 -25.12
CA ALA A 466 10.16 21.35 -23.72
C ALA A 466 11.10 22.12 -22.78
N SER A 467 10.55 22.78 -21.75
CA SER A 467 11.38 23.44 -20.74
C SER A 467 12.18 22.45 -19.90
N VAL A 468 13.39 22.86 -19.55
CA VAL A 468 14.29 22.15 -18.63
C VAL A 468 14.33 22.78 -17.24
N LEU A 469 13.56 23.85 -17.00
CA LEU A 469 13.47 24.51 -15.68
C LEU A 469 12.88 23.55 -14.64
N ARG A 470 13.18 23.76 -13.36
CA ARG A 470 12.55 23.06 -12.23
C ARG A 470 11.42 23.90 -11.64
N CYS A 471 10.39 23.27 -11.10
CA CYS A 471 9.29 23.94 -10.40
C CYS A 471 9.76 24.73 -9.18
N GLU A 472 10.88 24.34 -8.55
CA GLU A 472 11.51 25.13 -7.48
C GLU A 472 12.29 26.35 -8.01
N GLU A 473 12.64 26.37 -9.30
CA GLU A 473 13.29 27.50 -9.97
C GLU A 473 12.29 28.52 -10.53
N VAL A 474 11.01 28.16 -10.55
CA VAL A 474 9.94 29.07 -10.95
C VAL A 474 9.68 30.03 -9.79
N SER A 475 10.00 31.31 -9.99
CA SER A 475 9.60 32.38 -9.06
C SER A 475 8.09 32.31 -8.79
N ASP A 476 7.71 32.48 -7.53
CA ASP A 476 6.33 32.54 -7.04
C ASP A 476 5.48 33.61 -7.74
N SER A 477 6.14 34.63 -8.30
CA SER A 477 5.53 35.70 -9.08
C SER A 477 5.29 35.36 -10.55
N HIS A 478 5.80 34.25 -11.09
CA HIS A 478 5.58 33.88 -12.49
C HIS A 478 4.09 33.62 -12.74
N ILE A 479 3.59 34.18 -13.84
CA ILE A 479 2.20 34.01 -14.26
C ILE A 479 2.10 32.80 -15.18
N ILE A 480 1.11 31.98 -14.88
CA ILE A 480 0.89 30.68 -15.45
C ILE A 480 -0.60 30.55 -15.82
N MET A 481 -0.93 30.34 -17.09
CA MET A 481 -2.27 30.12 -17.63
C MET A 481 -2.69 28.67 -17.44
N THR A 482 -3.62 28.39 -16.53
CA THR A 482 -4.30 27.09 -16.37
C THR A 482 -5.58 27.02 -17.21
N GLU A 483 -6.30 25.89 -17.20
CA GLU A 483 -7.66 25.81 -17.75
C GLU A 483 -8.63 26.81 -17.09
N ASP A 484 -8.41 27.08 -15.80
CA ASP A 484 -9.17 28.07 -15.01
C ASP A 484 -8.70 29.52 -15.25
N GLY A 485 -7.71 29.74 -16.13
CA GLY A 485 -7.15 31.04 -16.43
C GLY A 485 -5.79 31.32 -15.78
N LEU A 486 -5.38 32.58 -15.79
CA LEU A 486 -4.06 33.04 -15.33
C LEU A 486 -3.97 33.00 -13.80
N LYS A 487 -2.98 32.28 -13.27
CA LYS A 487 -2.66 32.16 -11.85
C LYS A 487 -1.16 32.42 -11.64
N THR A 488 -0.77 32.93 -10.49
CA THR A 488 0.66 32.97 -10.13
C THR A 488 1.13 31.57 -9.71
N TRP A 489 2.43 31.30 -9.80
CA TRP A 489 2.97 30.02 -9.32
C TRP A 489 2.69 29.79 -7.83
N ALA A 490 2.74 30.83 -7.00
CA ALA A 490 2.30 30.76 -5.61
C ALA A 490 0.84 30.31 -5.46
N ALA A 491 -0.06 30.85 -6.29
CA ALA A 491 -1.47 30.48 -6.26
C ALA A 491 -1.69 29.02 -6.70
N ILE A 492 -0.92 28.52 -7.67
CA ILE A 492 -0.96 27.12 -8.09
C ILE A 492 -0.47 26.20 -6.97
N LYS A 493 0.66 26.50 -6.33
CA LYS A 493 1.17 25.73 -5.18
C LYS A 493 0.18 25.68 -4.01
N ALA A 494 -0.59 26.75 -3.81
CA ALA A 494 -1.60 26.85 -2.75
C ALA A 494 -2.91 26.09 -3.06
N ASP A 495 -3.11 25.63 -4.30
CA ASP A 495 -4.28 24.84 -4.67
C ASP A 495 -4.31 23.51 -3.90
N ILE A 496 -5.50 23.00 -3.58
CA ILE A 496 -5.74 21.77 -2.81
C ILE A 496 -5.04 20.56 -3.44
N LYS A 497 -4.95 20.52 -4.77
CA LYS A 497 -4.25 19.44 -5.49
C LYS A 497 -2.72 19.50 -5.32
N HIS A 498 -2.18 20.70 -5.11
CA HIS A 498 -0.74 20.96 -5.09
C HIS A 498 -0.19 21.06 -3.66
N LYS A 499 -1.02 21.39 -2.65
CA LYS A 499 -0.60 21.50 -1.24
C LYS A 499 -0.12 20.19 -0.59
N MET A 500 -0.44 19.04 -1.19
CA MET A 500 0.01 17.72 -0.71
C MET A 500 1.45 17.40 -1.12
N TRP A 501 2.08 18.27 -1.93
CA TRP A 501 3.45 18.15 -2.40
C TRP A 501 4.36 19.16 -1.70
N GLU A 502 5.60 18.74 -1.41
CA GLU A 502 6.64 19.57 -0.82
C GLU A 502 7.31 20.43 -1.90
N TRP A 503 7.17 21.76 -1.83
CA TRP A 503 7.70 22.70 -2.83
C TRP A 503 8.87 23.55 -2.32
N ASN A 504 9.12 23.57 -1.01
CA ASN A 504 9.97 24.58 -0.37
C ASN A 504 11.40 24.10 -0.08
N ARG A 505 11.88 23.03 -0.74
CA ARG A 505 13.25 22.55 -0.51
C ARG A 505 14.28 23.56 -0.99
N THR A 506 15.01 24.10 -0.03
CA THR A 506 16.19 24.92 -0.29
C THR A 506 17.24 24.16 -1.07
N ALA A 507 17.93 24.88 -1.95
CA ALA A 507 19.12 24.61 -2.75
C ALA A 507 20.19 23.59 -2.28
N VAL A 508 20.13 23.05 -1.08
CA VAL A 508 21.25 22.37 -0.42
C VAL A 508 21.46 20.93 -0.91
N HIS A 509 20.51 20.32 -1.63
CA HIS A 509 20.68 19.00 -2.27
C HIS A 509 21.20 19.04 -3.73
N ARG A 510 21.76 20.18 -4.18
CA ARG A 510 22.07 20.52 -5.59
C ARG A 510 23.24 19.78 -6.28
N GLN A 511 23.89 18.77 -5.69
CA GLN A 511 25.09 18.15 -6.29
C GLN A 511 25.08 16.61 -6.30
N THR A 512 24.14 15.98 -7.01
CA THR A 512 24.28 14.55 -7.32
C THR A 512 24.16 14.32 -8.82
N GLY A 513 25.10 13.55 -9.39
CA GLY A 513 25.20 13.27 -10.83
C GLY A 513 23.97 12.58 -11.47
N GLY A 514 22.92 12.29 -10.71
CA GLY A 514 21.63 11.85 -11.26
C GLY A 514 20.90 12.95 -12.05
N GLN A 515 21.20 14.23 -11.80
CA GLN A 515 20.56 15.36 -12.49
C GLN A 515 20.86 15.37 -14.00
N THR A 516 22.08 15.06 -14.41
CA THR A 516 22.48 15.06 -15.82
C THR A 516 21.78 13.97 -16.62
N ASN A 517 21.57 12.80 -16.01
CA ASN A 517 20.91 11.66 -16.67
C ASN A 517 19.43 11.97 -16.92
N TYR A 518 18.73 12.50 -15.94
CA TYR A 518 17.30 12.78 -16.10
C TYR A 518 17.04 13.94 -17.09
N ILE A 519 17.90 14.96 -17.12
CA ILE A 519 17.87 16.02 -18.16
C ILE A 519 18.09 15.40 -19.55
N SER A 520 19.08 14.51 -19.70
CA SER A 520 19.40 13.91 -21.00
C SER A 520 18.29 13.00 -21.54
N LEU A 521 17.56 12.30 -20.67
CA LEU A 521 16.37 11.54 -21.07
C LEU A 521 15.34 12.45 -21.73
N TRP A 522 15.15 13.63 -21.15
CA TRP A 522 14.09 14.52 -21.56
C TRP A 522 14.43 15.36 -22.77
N SER A 523 15.68 15.80 -22.91
CA SER A 523 16.11 16.48 -24.13
C SER A 523 15.91 15.57 -25.35
N ARG A 524 15.95 14.26 -25.16
CA ARG A 524 15.70 13.25 -26.20
C ARG A 524 14.23 12.95 -26.42
N ALA A 525 13.45 12.80 -25.35
CA ALA A 525 12.05 12.37 -25.42
C ALA A 525 11.03 13.51 -25.43
N GLY A 526 11.42 14.73 -25.05
CA GLY A 526 10.53 15.86 -24.81
C GLY A 526 9.74 16.24 -26.04
N LYS A 527 10.38 16.24 -27.23
CA LYS A 527 9.70 16.50 -28.51
C LYS A 527 8.60 15.47 -28.78
N VAL A 528 8.94 14.19 -28.73
CA VAL A 528 8.00 13.07 -28.96
C VAL A 528 6.85 13.09 -27.94
N TRP A 529 7.15 13.44 -26.69
CA TRP A 529 6.15 13.62 -25.65
C TRP A 529 5.15 14.75 -25.97
N CYS A 530 5.66 15.92 -26.36
CA CYS A 530 4.82 17.05 -26.76
C CYS A 530 3.96 16.73 -28.00
N GLU A 531 4.52 16.04 -29.00
CA GLU A 531 3.79 15.58 -30.19
C GLU A 531 2.68 14.57 -29.83
N ASN A 532 2.97 13.63 -28.92
CA ASN A 532 1.99 12.68 -28.41
C ASN A 532 0.84 13.38 -27.66
N LEU A 533 1.15 14.39 -26.84
CA LEU A 533 0.14 15.16 -26.09
C LEU A 533 -0.72 16.04 -27.00
N LYS A 534 -0.15 16.63 -28.06
CA LYS A 534 -0.90 17.42 -29.05
C LYS A 534 -2.01 16.60 -29.74
N ASN A 535 -1.77 15.31 -29.92
CA ASN A 535 -2.73 14.38 -30.54
C ASN A 535 -3.68 13.70 -29.52
N TYR A 536 -3.45 13.90 -28.20
CA TYR A 536 -4.27 13.31 -27.14
C TYR A 536 -5.52 14.17 -26.87
N ARG A 537 -6.69 13.54 -26.90
CA ARG A 537 -8.03 14.17 -26.81
C ARG A 537 -8.30 14.84 -25.44
N PRO A 538 -9.29 15.77 -25.37
CA PRO A 538 -9.62 16.55 -24.16
C PRO A 538 -10.24 15.75 -22.99
N GLU A 539 -10.37 14.43 -23.09
CA GLU A 539 -10.86 13.57 -22.01
C GLU A 539 -9.74 13.13 -21.03
N SER A 540 -8.51 13.58 -21.25
CA SER A 540 -7.36 13.17 -20.47
C SER A 540 -7.20 13.98 -19.17
N LYS A 541 -6.76 13.31 -18.10
CA LYS A 541 -6.56 13.84 -16.73
C LYS A 541 -5.44 14.92 -16.63
N PHE A 542 -5.01 15.51 -17.74
CA PHE A 542 -3.87 16.43 -17.78
C PHE A 542 -4.37 17.86 -17.78
N GLU A 543 -3.99 18.63 -16.76
CA GLU A 543 -4.27 20.07 -16.71
C GLU A 543 -3.40 20.78 -17.76
N LYS A 544 -4.02 21.54 -18.67
CA LYS A 544 -3.30 22.41 -19.60
C LYS A 544 -2.86 23.64 -18.85
N ILE A 545 -1.56 23.81 -18.71
CA ILE A 545 -1.00 24.96 -18.01
C ILE A 545 0.10 25.60 -18.89
N HIS A 546 0.22 26.93 -18.97
CA HIS A 546 1.15 27.64 -19.87
C HIS A 546 1.87 28.80 -19.18
N PHE A 547 3.14 29.06 -19.45
CA PHE A 547 3.80 30.27 -18.95
C PHE A 547 3.53 31.51 -19.80
N VAL A 548 3.39 32.66 -19.15
CA VAL A 548 3.36 33.97 -19.80
C VAL A 548 4.76 34.61 -19.64
N THR A 549 5.53 34.69 -20.73
CA THR A 549 6.81 35.43 -20.73
C THR A 549 6.57 36.93 -20.87
N ALA A 550 7.55 37.76 -20.49
CA ALA A 550 7.46 39.23 -20.63
C ALA A 550 7.29 39.70 -22.10
N ASN A 551 7.67 38.86 -23.08
CA ASN A 551 7.45 39.09 -24.51
C ASN A 551 6.19 38.39 -25.05
N THR A 552 5.47 37.64 -24.21
CA THR A 552 4.12 37.19 -24.52
C THR A 552 3.24 38.42 -24.39
N THR A 553 3.18 39.24 -25.45
CA THR A 553 2.04 40.12 -25.62
C THR A 553 0.82 39.21 -25.56
N LEU A 554 0.09 39.29 -24.45
CA LEU A 554 -1.29 38.84 -24.38
C LEU A 554 -2.04 39.66 -25.42
N SER A 555 -1.89 39.32 -26.70
CA SER A 555 -2.87 39.72 -27.67
C SER A 555 -4.12 39.01 -27.18
N THR A 556 -5.03 39.80 -26.60
CA THR A 556 -6.42 39.40 -26.53
C THR A 556 -6.75 38.92 -27.92
N ARG A 557 -6.81 37.58 -28.14
CA ARG A 557 -6.97 37.03 -29.48
C ARG A 557 -8.17 37.73 -30.09
N SER A 558 -7.93 38.45 -31.19
CA SER A 558 -8.96 39.26 -31.82
C SER A 558 -10.12 38.36 -32.19
N ASN A 559 -11.33 38.89 -32.01
CA ASN A 559 -12.55 38.20 -32.32
C ASN A 559 -12.96 38.52 -33.75
N HIS A 560 -13.43 37.49 -34.45
CA HIS A 560 -14.15 37.65 -35.70
C HIS A 560 -15.64 37.42 -35.43
N TYR A 561 -16.42 38.50 -35.39
CA TYR A 561 -17.87 38.48 -35.19
C TYR A 561 -18.60 38.21 -36.50
N ILE A 562 -19.22 37.05 -36.63
CA ILE A 562 -20.07 36.70 -37.77
C ILE A 562 -21.52 36.92 -37.34
N CYS A 563 -22.11 38.02 -37.78
CA CYS A 563 -23.47 38.41 -37.43
C CYS A 563 -24.43 37.98 -38.55
N LEU A 564 -25.32 37.04 -38.24
CA LEU A 564 -26.36 36.55 -39.14
C LEU A 564 -27.64 37.31 -38.83
N LEU A 565 -28.00 38.22 -39.72
CA LEU A 565 -29.05 39.21 -39.54
C LEU A 565 -30.25 38.85 -40.41
N ASP A 566 -31.37 38.53 -39.79
CA ASP A 566 -32.63 38.28 -40.48
C ASP A 566 -33.16 39.57 -41.11
N GLY A 567 -33.19 39.58 -42.44
CA GLY A 567 -33.71 40.64 -43.28
C GLY A 567 -34.99 40.22 -44.00
N SER A 568 -35.80 39.36 -43.40
CA SER A 568 -37.10 38.95 -43.96
C SER A 568 -38.17 40.05 -43.91
N GLY A 569 -39.32 39.80 -44.54
CA GLY A 569 -40.41 40.77 -44.63
C GLY A 569 -41.00 41.15 -43.28
N SER A 570 -40.98 40.23 -42.32
CA SER A 570 -41.44 40.40 -40.93
C SER A 570 -40.47 41.22 -40.07
N MET A 571 -39.24 41.43 -40.53
CA MET A 571 -38.27 42.30 -39.88
C MET A 571 -38.40 43.77 -40.29
N LYS A 572 -39.26 44.12 -41.26
CA LYS A 572 -39.45 45.51 -41.74
C LYS A 572 -39.88 46.48 -40.65
N GLY A 573 -39.55 47.76 -40.83
CA GLY A 573 -39.98 48.85 -39.96
C GLY A 573 -39.16 48.94 -38.66
N SER A 574 -39.86 48.95 -37.51
CA SER A 574 -39.25 49.17 -36.20
C SER A 574 -38.24 48.07 -35.82
N ARG A 575 -38.53 46.81 -36.13
CA ARG A 575 -37.65 45.66 -35.85
C ARG A 575 -36.28 45.78 -36.52
N TRP A 576 -36.26 46.11 -37.81
CA TRP A 576 -35.03 46.38 -38.55
C TRP A 576 -34.27 47.57 -37.96
N THR A 577 -34.99 48.63 -37.59
CA THR A 577 -34.39 49.82 -36.97
C THR A 577 -33.72 49.48 -35.62
N PHE A 578 -34.36 48.64 -34.81
CA PHE A 578 -33.81 48.18 -33.53
C PHE A 578 -32.61 47.25 -33.73
N LEU A 579 -32.67 46.36 -34.70
CA LEU A 579 -31.55 45.51 -35.08
C LEU A 579 -30.32 46.34 -35.45
N MET A 580 -30.50 47.30 -36.35
CA MET A 580 -29.40 48.15 -36.80
C MET A 580 -28.84 49.03 -35.68
N LYS A 581 -29.69 49.50 -34.75
CA LYS A 581 -29.24 50.17 -33.53
C LYS A 581 -28.35 49.25 -32.68
N ALA A 582 -28.72 48.00 -32.47
CA ALA A 582 -27.93 47.05 -31.69
C ALA A 582 -26.60 46.67 -32.38
N VAL A 583 -26.61 46.49 -33.70
CA VAL A 583 -25.40 46.26 -34.51
C VAL A 583 -24.44 47.45 -34.41
N ARG A 584 -24.96 48.69 -34.46
CA ARG A 584 -24.17 49.90 -34.28
C ARG A 584 -23.48 49.93 -32.91
N GLU A 585 -24.20 49.61 -31.84
CA GLU A 585 -23.63 49.55 -30.49
C GLU A 585 -22.57 48.46 -30.35
N LEU A 586 -22.80 47.26 -30.90
CA LEU A 586 -21.78 46.20 -30.96
C LEU A 586 -20.48 46.70 -31.59
N VAL A 587 -20.59 47.31 -32.77
CA VAL A 587 -19.43 47.84 -33.51
C VAL A 587 -18.75 48.95 -32.71
N ASN A 588 -19.51 49.87 -32.10
CA ASN A 588 -18.94 50.97 -31.30
C ASN A 588 -18.19 50.46 -30.07
N ILE A 589 -18.75 49.50 -29.34
CA ILE A 589 -18.11 48.91 -28.16
C ILE A 589 -16.83 48.19 -28.58
N ARG A 590 -16.88 47.34 -29.62
CA ARG A 590 -15.70 46.57 -30.03
C ARG A 590 -14.63 47.42 -30.69
N LYS A 591 -14.96 48.51 -31.39
CA LYS A 591 -13.95 49.51 -31.81
C LYS A 591 -13.12 50.03 -30.65
N SER A 592 -13.71 50.21 -29.48
CA SER A 592 -13.01 50.68 -28.28
C SER A 592 -12.28 49.57 -27.52
N LYS A 593 -12.83 48.35 -27.47
CA LYS A 593 -12.31 47.23 -26.65
C LYS A 593 -11.40 46.25 -27.40
N GLY A 594 -11.48 46.21 -28.73
CA GLY A 594 -10.78 45.25 -29.59
C GLY A 594 -10.51 45.86 -30.97
N PRO A 595 -9.51 46.75 -31.12
CA PRO A 595 -9.24 47.46 -32.38
C PRO A 595 -8.87 46.51 -33.54
N ASP A 596 -8.37 45.33 -33.21
CA ASP A 596 -8.00 44.27 -34.16
C ASP A 596 -9.15 43.28 -34.44
N ASP A 597 -10.30 43.45 -33.81
CA ASP A 597 -11.46 42.63 -34.11
C ASP A 597 -11.97 42.88 -35.53
N ALA A 598 -12.58 41.85 -36.08
CA ALA A 598 -13.23 41.87 -37.37
C ALA A 598 -14.72 41.57 -37.22
N ALA A 599 -15.54 42.06 -38.15
CA ALA A 599 -16.94 41.65 -38.23
C ALA A 599 -17.35 41.37 -39.69
N SER A 600 -18.16 40.33 -39.86
CA SER A 600 -18.84 39.98 -41.09
C SER A 600 -20.35 39.98 -40.85
N PHE A 601 -21.10 40.75 -41.63
CA PHE A 601 -22.56 40.78 -41.55
C PHE A 601 -23.17 39.99 -42.70
N VAL A 602 -23.92 38.94 -42.39
CA VAL A 602 -24.68 38.14 -43.35
C VAL A 602 -26.14 38.52 -43.18
N ILE A 603 -26.67 39.29 -44.12
CA ILE A 603 -28.10 39.62 -44.14
C ILE A 603 -28.80 38.56 -44.98
N PHE A 604 -29.78 37.88 -44.41
CA PHE A 604 -30.46 36.76 -45.06
C PHE A 604 -31.97 36.98 -45.15
N SER A 605 -32.57 36.53 -46.24
CA SER A 605 -34.02 36.46 -46.46
C SER A 605 -34.31 35.17 -47.23
N ASP A 606 -34.76 35.24 -48.49
CA ASP A 606 -34.84 34.09 -49.40
C ASP A 606 -33.44 33.63 -49.87
N ASP A 607 -32.49 34.58 -49.93
CA ASP A 607 -31.05 34.39 -50.20
C ASP A 607 -30.22 35.09 -49.11
N ALA A 608 -28.92 34.79 -49.02
CA ALA A 608 -28.00 35.42 -48.07
C ALA A 608 -26.95 36.27 -48.77
N GLN A 609 -26.97 37.58 -48.49
CA GLN A 609 -25.96 38.52 -48.94
C GLN A 609 -25.01 38.86 -47.81
N THR A 610 -23.70 38.83 -48.08
CA THR A 610 -22.70 39.28 -47.11
C THR A 610 -22.37 40.72 -47.38
N HIS A 611 -22.54 41.57 -46.37
CA HIS A 611 -22.22 42.99 -46.43
C HIS A 611 -21.08 43.31 -45.47
N GLY A 612 -20.19 44.21 -45.91
CA GLY A 612 -18.86 44.39 -45.30
C GLY A 612 -17.79 43.42 -45.84
N PHE A 613 -18.17 42.51 -46.75
CA PHE A 613 -17.30 41.48 -47.30
C PHE A 613 -17.06 41.69 -48.79
N GLU A 614 -15.95 42.34 -49.14
CA GLU A 614 -15.28 42.10 -50.42
C GLU A 614 -14.06 41.24 -50.10
N PHE A 615 -13.93 40.09 -50.78
CA PHE A 615 -12.96 39.01 -50.52
C PHE A 615 -11.47 39.43 -50.46
N LYS A 616 -11.14 40.72 -50.63
CA LYS A 616 -9.79 41.29 -50.50
C LYS A 616 -9.49 41.99 -49.16
N ALA A 617 -10.46 42.25 -48.28
CA ALA A 617 -10.19 42.86 -46.99
C ALA A 617 -11.21 42.43 -45.95
N ILE A 618 -10.81 41.55 -45.03
CA ILE A 618 -11.46 41.51 -43.73
C ILE A 618 -11.14 42.85 -43.08
N ARG A 619 -12.15 43.72 -43.07
CA ARG A 619 -12.03 45.09 -42.57
C ARG A 619 -11.83 45.05 -41.06
N SER A 620 -10.94 45.90 -40.54
CA SER A 620 -11.01 46.21 -39.11
C SER A 620 -12.40 46.79 -38.86
N LEU A 621 -12.91 46.67 -37.64
CA LEU A 621 -14.16 47.31 -37.25
C LEU A 621 -14.20 48.81 -37.66
N THR A 622 -13.04 49.47 -37.76
CA THR A 622 -12.89 50.86 -38.22
C THR A 622 -13.43 51.12 -39.64
N ASP A 623 -13.42 50.13 -40.53
CA ASP A 623 -13.70 50.32 -41.97
C ASP A 623 -15.12 49.91 -42.39
N ILE A 624 -15.97 49.54 -41.41
CA ILE A 624 -17.37 49.15 -41.64
C ILE A 624 -18.23 50.39 -41.88
N ASP A 625 -18.81 50.47 -43.07
CA ASP A 625 -19.80 51.49 -43.42
C ASP A 625 -21.20 51.06 -42.95
N LEU A 626 -21.55 51.46 -41.72
CA LEU A 626 -22.86 51.17 -41.13
C LEU A 626 -24.02 51.82 -41.89
N LYS A 627 -23.81 52.95 -42.57
CA LYS A 627 -24.88 53.63 -43.34
C LYS A 627 -25.31 52.78 -44.54
N ARG A 628 -24.35 52.08 -45.17
CA ARG A 628 -24.64 51.15 -46.26
C ARG A 628 -25.44 49.94 -45.77
N LEU A 629 -25.17 49.45 -44.56
CA LEU A 629 -25.95 48.35 -43.96
C LEU A 629 -27.38 48.80 -43.61
N GLU A 630 -27.54 50.01 -43.08
CA GLU A 630 -28.84 50.59 -42.70
C GLU A 630 -29.75 50.84 -43.91
N GLY A 631 -29.16 51.17 -45.07
CA GLY A 631 -29.90 51.42 -46.32
C GLY A 631 -30.41 50.16 -47.02
N LEU A 632 -30.13 48.96 -46.50
CA LEU A 632 -30.61 47.71 -47.08
C LEU A 632 -32.08 47.49 -46.71
N MET A 633 -32.90 47.20 -47.72
CA MET A 633 -34.32 46.91 -47.56
C MET A 633 -34.51 45.42 -47.24
N PRO A 634 -35.22 45.05 -46.16
CA PRO A 634 -35.57 43.66 -45.89
C PRO A 634 -36.38 43.04 -47.04
N GLY A 635 -36.06 41.79 -47.39
CA GLY A 635 -36.68 40.96 -48.42
C GLY A 635 -38.05 40.39 -48.03
N SER A 636 -38.46 39.29 -48.67
CA SER A 636 -39.79 38.67 -48.48
C SER A 636 -39.79 37.46 -47.54
N GLY A 637 -38.92 36.46 -47.73
CA GLY A 637 -38.91 35.24 -46.91
C GLY A 637 -37.74 35.12 -45.91
N THR A 638 -37.69 33.98 -45.22
CA THR A 638 -36.75 33.68 -44.12
C THR A 638 -36.12 32.30 -44.30
N ASN A 639 -34.87 32.23 -44.76
CA ASN A 639 -34.17 30.97 -45.03
C ASN A 639 -32.89 30.86 -44.18
N PHE A 640 -32.88 29.94 -43.21
CA PHE A 640 -31.72 29.76 -42.31
C PHE A 640 -30.56 29.04 -42.99
N ASP A 641 -30.83 28.12 -43.92
CA ASP A 641 -29.80 27.33 -44.59
C ASP A 641 -28.83 28.23 -45.36
N VAL A 642 -29.34 29.26 -46.05
CA VAL A 642 -28.48 30.21 -46.78
C VAL A 642 -27.57 31.01 -45.84
N ALA A 643 -28.06 31.39 -44.64
CA ALA A 643 -27.26 32.10 -43.64
C ALA A 643 -26.15 31.23 -43.05
N PHE A 644 -26.48 29.98 -42.69
CA PHE A 644 -25.52 29.04 -42.10
C PHE A 644 -24.52 28.52 -43.13
N LYS A 645 -24.95 28.29 -44.37
CA LYS A 645 -24.04 27.98 -45.49
C LYS A 645 -23.06 29.13 -45.74
N LYS A 646 -23.53 30.38 -45.72
CA LYS A 646 -22.64 31.54 -45.86
C LYS A 646 -21.65 31.67 -44.71
N SER A 647 -22.08 31.35 -43.49
CA SER A 647 -21.22 31.29 -42.32
C SER A 647 -20.14 30.21 -42.45
N HIS A 648 -20.52 29.04 -42.97
CA HIS A 648 -19.58 27.96 -43.27
C HIS A 648 -18.54 28.42 -44.30
N ASP A 649 -18.95 29.11 -45.36
CA ASP A 649 -18.04 29.66 -46.37
C ASP A 649 -17.06 30.66 -45.74
N LEU A 650 -17.55 31.58 -44.89
CA LEU A 650 -16.73 32.55 -44.16
C LEU A 650 -15.70 31.88 -43.25
N LEU A 651 -16.10 30.85 -42.50
CA LEU A 651 -15.19 30.09 -41.63
C LEU A 651 -14.17 29.27 -42.44
N THR A 652 -14.59 28.72 -43.60
CA THR A 652 -13.70 27.99 -44.50
C THR A 652 -12.62 28.91 -45.07
N ILE A 653 -12.99 30.12 -45.48
CA ILE A 653 -12.05 31.16 -45.92
C ILE A 653 -11.15 31.61 -44.77
N ALA A 654 -11.70 31.73 -43.56
CA ALA A 654 -10.92 32.13 -42.39
C ALA A 654 -9.77 31.15 -42.11
N ARG A 655 -9.89 29.86 -42.44
CA ARG A 655 -8.79 28.88 -42.30
C ARG A 655 -7.56 29.23 -43.14
N THR A 656 -7.76 29.80 -44.32
CA THR A 656 -6.67 30.05 -45.28
C THR A 656 -6.23 31.50 -45.32
N ASN A 657 -7.00 32.42 -44.72
CA ASN A 657 -6.66 33.83 -44.68
C ASN A 657 -5.75 34.16 -43.48
N ALA A 658 -4.50 34.56 -43.78
CA ALA A 658 -3.47 34.85 -42.78
C ALA A 658 -3.86 35.91 -41.73
N ARG A 659 -4.80 36.81 -42.04
CA ARG A 659 -5.25 37.85 -41.10
C ARG A 659 -6.19 37.31 -40.03
N VAL A 660 -6.97 36.27 -40.33
CA VAL A 660 -8.05 35.80 -39.44
C VAL A 660 -7.99 34.34 -39.05
N CYS A 661 -7.06 33.56 -39.61
CA CYS A 661 -6.87 32.15 -39.27
C CYS A 661 -6.55 31.93 -37.77
N ASN A 662 -6.06 32.98 -37.09
CA ASN A 662 -5.75 32.97 -35.66
C ASN A 662 -6.80 33.68 -34.78
N MET A 663 -7.89 34.20 -35.36
CA MET A 663 -8.96 34.86 -34.62
C MET A 663 -9.92 33.86 -33.96
N ARG A 664 -10.57 34.28 -32.88
CA ARG A 664 -11.68 33.52 -32.27
C ARG A 664 -12.98 33.87 -32.98
N HIS A 665 -13.72 32.89 -33.47
CA HIS A 665 -14.97 33.15 -34.19
C HIS A 665 -16.17 33.17 -33.25
N VAL A 666 -16.90 34.28 -33.24
CA VAL A 666 -18.15 34.46 -32.48
C VAL A 666 -19.27 34.60 -33.49
N ILE A 667 -20.27 33.71 -33.43
CA ILE A 667 -21.44 33.79 -34.30
C ILE A 667 -22.60 34.36 -33.50
N ILE A 668 -23.26 35.39 -34.05
CA ILE A 668 -24.46 36.00 -33.47
C ILE A 668 -25.58 35.79 -34.48
N PHE A 669 -26.53 34.92 -34.16
CA PHE A 669 -27.68 34.59 -34.98
C PHE A 669 -28.92 35.32 -34.49
N LEU A 670 -29.42 36.25 -35.28
CA LEU A 670 -30.60 37.03 -34.97
C LEU A 670 -31.71 36.75 -35.98
N THR A 671 -32.90 36.44 -35.46
CA THR A 671 -34.06 36.08 -36.27
C THR A 671 -35.35 36.25 -35.48
N ASP A 672 -36.48 36.36 -36.18
CA ASP A 672 -37.82 36.26 -35.61
C ASP A 672 -38.35 34.81 -35.57
N GLY A 673 -37.50 33.81 -35.85
CA GLY A 673 -37.78 32.40 -35.55
C GLY A 673 -38.73 31.68 -36.51
N GLU A 674 -39.10 32.28 -37.63
CA GLU A 674 -40.04 31.69 -38.60
C GLU A 674 -39.36 31.30 -39.92
N PRO A 675 -38.55 30.22 -39.98
CA PRO A 675 -37.96 29.78 -41.23
C PRO A 675 -39.05 29.23 -42.16
N SER A 676 -38.93 29.52 -43.46
CA SER A 676 -39.84 29.10 -44.53
C SER A 676 -39.87 27.58 -44.77
N SER A 677 -38.92 26.82 -44.21
CA SER A 677 -38.85 25.36 -44.30
C SER A 677 -38.25 24.75 -43.02
N PRO A 678 -38.67 23.53 -42.59
CA PRO A 678 -38.08 22.82 -41.45
C PRO A 678 -36.72 22.22 -41.85
N GLN A 679 -35.70 23.06 -41.96
CA GLN A 679 -34.34 22.61 -42.24
C GLN A 679 -33.51 22.56 -40.96
N GLU A 680 -32.41 21.79 -41.01
CA GLU A 680 -31.46 21.59 -39.91
C GLU A 680 -30.17 22.41 -40.18
N PRO A 681 -30.24 23.76 -40.15
CA PRO A 681 -29.18 24.64 -40.66
C PRO A 681 -27.84 24.48 -39.91
N TRP A 682 -27.86 23.98 -38.68
CA TRP A 682 -26.65 23.71 -37.90
C TRP A 682 -25.73 22.68 -38.56
N LYS A 683 -26.24 21.79 -39.41
CA LYS A 683 -25.45 20.79 -40.13
C LYS A 683 -24.34 21.41 -40.99
N PHE A 684 -24.55 22.62 -41.50
CA PHE A 684 -23.51 23.34 -42.25
C PHE A 684 -22.33 23.74 -41.37
N LEU A 685 -22.56 24.04 -40.09
CA LEU A 685 -21.52 24.51 -39.18
C LEU A 685 -20.92 23.41 -38.30
N GLU A 686 -21.56 22.25 -38.20
CA GLU A 686 -21.10 21.13 -37.39
C GLU A 686 -19.65 20.68 -37.70
N PRO A 687 -19.20 20.56 -38.97
CA PRO A 687 -17.81 20.24 -39.29
C PRO A 687 -16.79 21.30 -38.85
N LEU A 688 -17.24 22.55 -38.62
CA LEU A 688 -16.40 23.70 -38.26
C LEU A 688 -16.61 24.13 -36.80
N ARG A 689 -17.37 23.37 -36.02
CA ARG A 689 -17.77 23.73 -34.65
C ARG A 689 -16.60 24.09 -33.74
N THR A 690 -15.47 23.38 -33.86
CA THR A 690 -14.27 23.61 -33.05
C THR A 690 -13.62 24.98 -33.30
N MET A 691 -13.97 25.65 -34.40
CA MET A 691 -13.51 27.01 -34.71
C MET A 691 -14.39 28.08 -34.04
N ILE A 692 -15.61 27.74 -33.64
CA ILE A 692 -16.58 28.67 -33.08
C ILE A 692 -16.36 28.74 -31.57
N LYS A 693 -15.90 29.90 -31.08
CA LYS A 693 -15.68 30.15 -29.65
C LYS A 693 -17.00 30.31 -28.89
N ALA A 694 -17.96 31.00 -29.50
CA ALA A 694 -19.28 31.25 -28.93
C ALA A 694 -20.32 31.36 -30.04
N PHE A 695 -21.52 30.86 -29.75
CA PHE A 695 -22.68 30.91 -30.66
C PHE A 695 -23.85 31.50 -29.89
N TRP A 696 -24.38 32.64 -30.34
CA TRP A 696 -25.44 33.37 -29.66
C TRP A 696 -26.70 33.37 -30.52
N ILE A 697 -27.85 33.14 -29.90
CA ILE A 697 -29.15 33.23 -30.58
C ILE A 697 -29.96 34.35 -29.94
N LEU A 698 -30.39 35.29 -30.76
CA LEU A 698 -31.12 36.50 -30.36
C LEU A 698 -32.50 36.50 -31.03
N PRO A 699 -33.54 35.95 -30.38
CA PRO A 699 -34.89 35.94 -30.92
C PRO A 699 -35.52 37.34 -30.82
N CYS A 700 -35.97 37.91 -31.94
CA CYS A 700 -36.63 39.21 -31.99
C CYS A 700 -38.14 39.02 -32.03
N GLU A 701 -38.84 39.31 -30.91
CA GLU A 701 -40.31 39.31 -30.82
C GLU A 701 -41.00 38.06 -31.42
N THR A 702 -40.45 36.87 -31.18
CA THR A 702 -40.96 35.60 -31.73
C THR A 702 -41.74 34.76 -30.73
N ASN A 703 -42.73 34.01 -31.25
CA ASN A 703 -43.45 32.96 -30.52
C ASN A 703 -42.88 31.55 -30.81
N THR A 704 -41.92 31.42 -31.73
CA THR A 704 -41.48 30.12 -32.28
C THR A 704 -40.12 29.69 -31.72
N LEU A 705 -40.00 29.62 -30.39
CA LEU A 705 -38.73 29.33 -29.70
C LEU A 705 -38.24 27.89 -29.89
N ASP A 706 -39.11 26.92 -30.18
CA ASP A 706 -38.72 25.50 -30.20
C ASP A 706 -37.76 25.14 -31.34
N LYS A 707 -37.86 25.82 -32.49
CA LYS A 707 -36.91 25.65 -33.60
C LYS A 707 -35.54 26.23 -33.25
N LEU A 708 -35.50 27.36 -32.55
CA LEU A 708 -34.27 28.02 -32.12
C LEU A 708 -33.56 27.25 -31.01
N LYS A 709 -34.31 26.63 -30.09
CA LYS A 709 -33.74 25.72 -29.06
C LYS A 709 -33.00 24.55 -29.68
N LYS A 710 -33.51 23.96 -30.77
CA LYS A 710 -32.79 22.89 -31.47
C LYS A 710 -31.43 23.38 -32.00
N ILE A 711 -31.37 24.59 -32.55
CA ILE A 711 -30.12 25.21 -33.02
C ILE A 711 -29.18 25.45 -31.83
N GLU A 712 -29.71 25.99 -30.72
CA GLU A 712 -28.96 26.23 -29.47
C GLU A 712 -28.29 24.95 -28.96
N GLU A 713 -29.07 23.88 -28.81
CA GLU A 713 -28.60 22.57 -28.32
C GLU A 713 -27.50 22.00 -29.22
N HIS A 714 -27.72 21.97 -30.54
CA HIS A 714 -26.76 21.41 -31.48
C HIS A 714 -25.47 22.23 -31.55
N MET A 715 -25.57 23.56 -31.49
CA MET A 715 -24.42 24.45 -31.51
C MET A 715 -23.75 24.61 -30.14
N ARG A 716 -24.37 24.15 -29.03
CA ARG A 716 -24.01 24.53 -27.65
C ARG A 716 -23.91 26.06 -27.53
N GLY A 717 -24.89 26.73 -28.12
CA GLY A 717 -25.01 28.17 -28.07
C GLY A 717 -25.71 28.64 -26.80
N GLU A 718 -25.80 29.96 -26.66
CA GLU A 718 -26.63 30.60 -25.64
C GLU A 718 -27.74 31.38 -26.32
N MET A 719 -29.00 31.04 -26.01
CA MET A 719 -30.17 31.76 -26.49
C MET A 719 -30.65 32.77 -25.45
N LYS A 720 -30.79 34.03 -25.85
CA LYS A 720 -31.44 35.04 -25.02
C LYS A 720 -32.97 34.91 -25.13
N LYS A 721 -33.71 35.27 -24.07
CA LYS A 721 -35.18 35.31 -24.10
C LYS A 721 -35.64 36.38 -25.09
N SER A 722 -36.79 36.17 -25.76
CA SER A 722 -37.36 37.09 -26.76
C SER A 722 -37.16 38.56 -26.38
N LEU A 723 -36.45 39.30 -27.24
CA LEU A 723 -35.90 40.62 -26.93
C LEU A 723 -36.76 41.71 -27.57
N ASN A 724 -37.16 42.70 -26.77
CA ASN A 724 -37.60 43.99 -27.28
C ASN A 724 -36.40 44.87 -27.68
N ALA A 725 -36.64 46.07 -28.19
CA ALA A 725 -35.62 47.00 -28.67
C ALA A 725 -34.46 47.24 -27.69
N ASP A 726 -34.77 47.52 -26.42
CA ASP A 726 -33.75 47.86 -25.41
C ASP A 726 -33.03 46.61 -24.90
N GLN A 727 -33.75 45.49 -24.79
CA GLN A 727 -33.16 44.20 -24.44
C GLN A 727 -32.22 43.69 -25.53
N LEU A 728 -32.51 43.98 -26.80
CA LEU A 728 -31.64 43.63 -27.91
C LEU A 728 -30.31 44.37 -27.84
N VAL A 729 -30.34 45.68 -27.59
CA VAL A 729 -29.13 46.48 -27.37
C VAL A 729 -28.35 45.96 -26.15
N ALA A 730 -29.04 45.66 -25.04
CA ALA A 730 -28.39 45.10 -23.85
C ALA A 730 -27.70 43.75 -24.13
N ALA A 731 -28.34 42.86 -24.89
CA ALA A 731 -27.77 41.56 -25.25
C ALA A 731 -26.51 41.72 -26.13
N PHE A 732 -26.53 42.62 -27.12
CA PHE A 732 -25.34 42.90 -27.92
C PHE A 732 -24.21 43.53 -27.09
N ASN A 733 -24.53 44.40 -26.13
CA ASN A 733 -23.54 44.98 -25.22
C ASN A 733 -22.90 43.94 -24.30
N GLU A 734 -23.71 42.98 -23.84
CA GLU A 734 -23.26 41.83 -23.06
C GLU A 734 -22.30 40.98 -23.90
N ILE A 735 -22.73 40.55 -25.10
CA ILE A 735 -21.89 39.77 -26.03
C ILE A 735 -20.58 40.50 -26.33
N ALA A 736 -20.65 41.81 -26.60
CA ALA A 736 -19.48 42.64 -26.87
C ALA A 736 -18.52 42.76 -25.68
N SER A 737 -19.00 42.52 -24.45
CA SER A 737 -18.21 42.67 -23.22
C SER A 737 -17.72 41.34 -22.64
N THR A 738 -18.40 40.23 -22.92
CA THR A 738 -18.06 38.88 -22.42
C THR A 738 -17.15 38.10 -23.36
N THR A 739 -17.03 38.51 -24.62
CA THR A 739 -16.18 37.87 -25.65
C THR A 739 -14.89 38.64 -25.92
#